data_AF-A0A545UYZ6-F1
#
_entry.id   AF-A0A545UYZ6-F1
#
_cell.length_a   1.000
_cell.length_b   1.000
_cell.length_c   1.000
_cell.angle_alpha   90.00
_cell.angle_beta   90.00
_cell.angle_gamma   90.00
#
_symmetry.space_group_name_H-M   'P 1'
#
loop_
_entity.id
_entity.type
_entity.pdbx_description
1 polymer ?
#
loop_
_entity_poly.entity_id
_entity_poly.type
_entity_poly.pdbx_seq_one_letter_code
_entity_poly.pdbx_strand_id
1 'polypeptide(L)'
;MSRYWPLLLLPASRFFKDQGSSPTQPFHVLKELQPAPDEWVRIGKPDSSYQFDLHVGVKQGNFAALEKRLLEISDPSHYSYGRYLSADQVNAFVAPADETIAKLHTWLGSHGIGQDQLHYSPAKDWLSISNLTVSVAESLLKTQYHIYRRDGSHVVRSEQWSLPSDVYDIIDTIHPTNAFIGIHAGSTGRPNSLKRPTGSMNDYAKDIPDGLAILNGIDLANPPLDLTPEQACNITAITPLCLRVLYGTLNYTAQATGRNKMALCNFSGEFNNRTDARQFLRTYRPDAAAAADDFAITEIAGGINRQSPSTQEEIDRGDGKEGGLDAQVLLGVGHPTPLVTYTVGGSSPPPAFAPDPSSSAAPANDNEPFLLLINWLLAQADQDLPTVLSISYADTEYTVPRSYARRVCQGFAQLGARGVSVVFGSGDWGVGRPAQCHDRAGRRRFAARFPDSCPYVTSVAATRGVGPSSVVVGFNDENHFVSGGGFSEYFARPAYQERAVSRYLRGLGGRHRGLYNAGGRAYPDVAAMGYRIVTVWNGRTKLVDGTSASAPIFAAVVALLNDARLARGKPPLGFLNPWIYSVGSQEGGGFMDIVNGSTFGCNTTGFPATQGWDAASGFGAPFWLWSPRATALVAPEPLEFHIVAPAANVIEWRDTKFTLEDHIQDLSIYSGAPSPELDRAWHDLLNSQNVRVEAEYFKHHGREKIGVAVPGSSDYIGTLNVFHELHCIKRLHQFIRFTHRVPTNLPLTGRKEHCLDFLRQSAMCHGDIGLITYIWRQDSRLPVVNSTSHQCVNWEKLYGWSRDRAVDMLKPGWLVHPTKGVVYPDGEGDRIGAIDKELDH
;
A
#
# COMPACT_ATOMS: atom_id res chain seq x y z
N MET A 1 -21.83 60.08 -43.90
CA MET A 1 -21.99 58.90 -44.79
C MET A 1 -23.02 58.01 -44.07
N SER A 2 -24.29 57.82 -44.52
CA SER A 2 -24.78 57.22 -45.79
C SER A 2 -24.22 55.79 -45.95
N ARG A 3 -24.95 54.66 -46.01
CA ARG A 3 -26.38 54.25 -46.02
C ARG A 3 -26.44 52.76 -45.54
N TYR A 4 -27.53 52.07 -45.18
CA TYR A 4 -28.98 52.34 -45.03
C TYR A 4 -29.62 51.30 -44.04
N TRP A 5 -30.92 51.41 -43.77
CA TRP A 5 -31.84 50.40 -43.17
C TRP A 5 -32.87 49.98 -44.27
N PRO A 6 -33.72 48.92 -44.17
CA PRO A 6 -34.61 48.66 -43.02
C PRO A 6 -35.01 47.18 -42.73
N LEU A 7 -35.88 47.01 -41.71
CA LEU A 7 -36.68 45.81 -41.47
C LEU A 7 -37.80 45.62 -42.52
N LEU A 8 -38.26 44.38 -42.70
CA LEU A 8 -39.58 44.02 -43.21
C LEU A 8 -40.17 42.86 -42.39
N LEU A 9 -41.49 42.88 -42.19
CA LEU A 9 -42.29 41.91 -41.42
C LEU A 9 -43.27 41.14 -42.32
N LEU A 10 -43.92 40.12 -41.75
CA LEU A 10 -45.09 39.36 -42.26
C LEU A 10 -44.75 38.15 -43.19
N PRO A 11 -45.68 37.19 -43.42
CA PRO A 11 -45.78 36.04 -42.53
C PRO A 11 -45.96 34.68 -43.25
N ALA A 12 -45.51 33.57 -42.64
CA ALA A 12 -45.86 32.23 -43.13
C ALA A 12 -45.99 31.22 -41.99
N SER A 13 -47.22 30.88 -41.63
CA SER A 13 -47.54 29.72 -40.81
C SER A 13 -47.75 28.48 -41.68
N ARG A 14 -47.41 27.30 -41.11
CA ARG A 14 -47.75 25.92 -41.51
C ARG A 14 -46.74 25.17 -42.40
N PHE A 15 -46.57 23.90 -42.02
CA PHE A 15 -45.95 22.78 -42.75
C PHE A 15 -44.44 22.87 -43.05
N PHE A 16 -43.63 22.60 -42.02
CA PHE A 16 -43.05 21.26 -41.99
C PHE A 16 -43.58 20.50 -40.78
N LYS A 17 -44.25 19.38 -41.06
CA LYS A 17 -44.62 18.38 -40.08
C LYS A 17 -43.33 17.64 -39.81
N ASP A 18 -42.71 17.86 -38.66
CA ASP A 18 -41.50 17.12 -38.29
C ASP A 18 -41.93 15.65 -38.18
N GLN A 19 -41.58 14.87 -39.20
CA GLN A 19 -41.89 13.46 -39.23
C GLN A 19 -41.00 12.83 -38.20
N GLY A 20 -41.60 12.40 -37.09
CA GLY A 20 -40.89 11.97 -35.91
C GLY A 20 -39.69 11.12 -36.29
N SER A 21 -38.50 11.69 -36.08
CA SER A 21 -37.29 10.92 -36.04
C SER A 21 -37.53 9.87 -34.96
N SER A 22 -37.75 8.62 -35.39
CA SER A 22 -37.68 7.47 -34.51
C SER A 22 -36.43 7.66 -33.67
N PRO A 23 -36.49 7.59 -32.32
CA PRO A 23 -35.30 7.81 -31.50
C PRO A 23 -34.23 6.86 -32.02
N THR A 24 -33.18 7.41 -32.63
CA THR A 24 -32.09 6.62 -33.17
C THR A 24 -31.52 5.88 -31.98
N GLN A 25 -31.77 4.57 -31.89
CA GLN A 25 -31.39 3.79 -30.71
C GLN A 25 -29.91 4.07 -30.44
N PRO A 26 -29.56 4.51 -29.22
CA PRO A 26 -28.22 4.99 -28.96
C PRO A 26 -27.22 3.89 -29.32
N PHE A 27 -26.19 4.28 -30.06
CA PHE A 27 -25.19 3.33 -30.54
C PHE A 27 -24.52 2.66 -29.33
N HIS A 28 -24.52 1.33 -29.31
CA HIS A 28 -23.93 0.58 -28.22
C HIS A 28 -22.45 0.32 -28.48
N VAL A 29 -21.62 0.62 -27.49
CA VAL A 29 -20.17 0.46 -27.51
C VAL A 29 -19.81 -0.71 -26.60
N LEU A 30 -18.98 -1.64 -27.11
CA LEU A 30 -18.42 -2.74 -26.33
C LEU A 30 -17.62 -2.17 -25.16
N LYS A 31 -18.00 -2.51 -23.93
CA LYS A 31 -17.40 -1.96 -22.70
C LYS A 31 -16.27 -2.83 -22.17
N GLU A 32 -16.46 -4.15 -22.15
CA GLU A 32 -15.42 -5.11 -21.81
C GLU A 32 -15.67 -6.46 -22.48
N LEU A 33 -14.58 -7.15 -22.85
CA LEU A 33 -14.55 -8.54 -23.31
C LEU A 33 -13.61 -9.33 -22.38
N GLN A 34 -14.20 -10.26 -21.64
CA GLN A 34 -13.59 -11.23 -20.75
C GLN A 34 -13.98 -12.63 -21.24
N PRO A 35 -13.15 -13.31 -22.04
CA PRO A 35 -13.35 -14.74 -22.29
C PRO A 35 -13.44 -15.49 -20.96
N ALA A 36 -14.26 -16.55 -20.94
CA ALA A 36 -14.32 -17.43 -19.78
C ALA A 36 -12.91 -18.02 -19.54
N PRO A 37 -12.42 -18.10 -18.29
CA PRO A 37 -11.17 -18.79 -17.99
C PRO A 37 -11.22 -20.25 -18.48
N ASP A 38 -10.08 -20.84 -18.86
CA ASP A 38 -9.97 -22.09 -19.65
C ASP A 38 -10.71 -23.30 -19.02
N GLU A 39 -10.82 -23.24 -17.71
CA GLU A 39 -11.56 -24.11 -16.80
C GLU A 39 -13.11 -24.04 -16.78
N TRP A 40 -13.72 -22.96 -17.29
CA TRP A 40 -15.17 -22.75 -17.25
C TRP A 40 -15.83 -23.22 -18.55
N VAL A 41 -16.54 -24.35 -18.50
CA VAL A 41 -17.17 -24.93 -19.68
C VAL A 41 -18.56 -24.33 -19.88
N ARG A 42 -18.80 -23.65 -20.99
CA ARG A 42 -20.13 -23.20 -21.43
C ARG A 42 -20.99 -24.42 -21.77
N ILE A 43 -22.09 -24.64 -21.02
CA ILE A 43 -22.97 -25.81 -21.21
C ILE A 43 -24.32 -25.48 -21.85
N GLY A 44 -24.76 -24.23 -21.88
CA GLY A 44 -26.06 -23.88 -22.47
C GLY A 44 -26.46 -22.41 -22.30
N LYS A 45 -27.71 -22.10 -22.63
CA LYS A 45 -28.36 -20.82 -22.32
C LYS A 45 -29.22 -20.96 -21.07
N PRO A 46 -29.27 -19.94 -20.18
CA PRO A 46 -30.24 -19.89 -19.09
C PRO A 46 -31.65 -19.67 -19.62
N ASP A 47 -32.65 -19.90 -18.78
CA ASP A 47 -34.02 -19.45 -19.07
C ASP A 47 -34.06 -17.90 -19.10
N SER A 48 -34.80 -17.33 -20.05
CA SER A 48 -35.00 -15.88 -20.18
C SER A 48 -35.62 -15.21 -18.95
N SER A 49 -36.32 -15.99 -18.11
CA SER A 49 -36.94 -15.59 -16.85
C SER A 49 -36.06 -15.86 -15.62
N TYR A 50 -34.89 -16.48 -15.77
CA TYR A 50 -33.94 -16.67 -14.66
C TYR A 50 -33.59 -15.32 -14.03
N GLN A 51 -33.75 -15.22 -12.71
CA GLN A 51 -33.55 -13.99 -11.94
C GLN A 51 -32.21 -14.02 -11.20
N PHE A 52 -31.56 -12.86 -11.13
CA PHE A 52 -30.36 -12.64 -10.34
C PHE A 52 -30.22 -11.16 -9.95
N ASP A 53 -29.40 -10.87 -8.95
CA ASP A 53 -29.09 -9.51 -8.56
C ASP A 53 -28.00 -8.92 -9.48
N LEU A 54 -28.26 -7.74 -10.03
CA LEU A 54 -27.31 -7.00 -10.87
C LEU A 54 -26.77 -5.80 -10.10
N HIS A 55 -25.44 -5.68 -10.03
CA HIS A 55 -24.76 -4.56 -9.38
C HIS A 55 -24.03 -3.71 -10.42
N VAL A 56 -24.41 -2.43 -10.51
CA VAL A 56 -23.82 -1.43 -11.41
C VAL A 56 -22.85 -0.56 -10.63
N GLY A 57 -21.57 -0.64 -10.99
CA GLY A 57 -20.53 0.24 -10.47
C GLY A 57 -20.57 1.56 -11.22
N VAL A 58 -21.09 2.59 -10.57
CA VAL A 58 -21.16 3.95 -11.11
C VAL A 58 -19.79 4.59 -10.92
N LYS A 59 -19.34 5.34 -11.93
CA LYS A 59 -18.03 5.99 -11.92
C LYS A 59 -17.92 6.99 -10.77
N GLN A 60 -16.90 6.81 -9.95
CA GLN A 60 -16.65 7.64 -8.77
C GLN A 60 -16.32 9.09 -9.15
N GLY A 61 -16.82 10.04 -8.36
CA GLY A 61 -16.69 11.48 -8.63
C GLY A 61 -15.25 11.98 -8.71
N ASN A 62 -14.45 11.76 -7.66
CA ASN A 62 -13.08 12.25 -7.59
C ASN A 62 -12.13 11.28 -6.85
N PHE A 63 -12.04 10.04 -7.35
CA PHE A 63 -11.12 9.04 -6.80
C PHE A 63 -9.66 9.49 -6.77
N ALA A 64 -9.20 10.29 -7.75
CA ALA A 64 -7.82 10.78 -7.79
C ALA A 64 -7.47 11.69 -6.60
N ALA A 65 -8.43 12.49 -6.11
CA ALA A 65 -8.22 13.28 -4.89
C ALA A 65 -8.25 12.41 -3.63
N LEU A 66 -9.07 11.35 -3.60
CA LEU A 66 -9.02 10.36 -2.51
C LEU A 66 -7.67 9.61 -2.49
N GLU A 67 -7.16 9.18 -3.63
CA GLU A 67 -5.85 8.53 -3.76
C GLU A 67 -4.72 9.45 -3.29
N LYS A 68 -4.69 10.72 -3.74
CA LYS A 68 -3.74 11.71 -3.24
C LYS A 68 -3.83 11.83 -1.72
N ARG A 69 -5.05 11.92 -1.18
CA ARG A 69 -5.27 12.04 0.26
C ARG A 69 -4.86 10.81 1.04
N LEU A 70 -5.08 9.60 0.50
CA LEU A 70 -4.62 8.33 1.06
C LEU A 70 -3.10 8.28 1.18
N LEU A 71 -2.38 8.71 0.14
CA LEU A 71 -0.91 8.75 0.19
C LEU A 71 -0.42 9.79 1.22
N GLU A 72 -1.03 10.96 1.30
CA GLU A 72 -0.74 12.01 2.29
C GLU A 72 -0.97 11.60 3.76
N ILE A 73 -1.91 10.68 4.04
CA ILE A 73 -2.21 10.23 5.42
C ILE A 73 -1.48 8.94 5.80
N SER A 74 -0.87 8.25 4.82
CA SER A 74 -0.04 7.05 5.03
C SER A 74 1.47 7.33 5.00
N ASP A 75 1.92 8.45 4.45
CA ASP A 75 3.33 8.87 4.46
C ASP A 75 3.72 9.42 5.85
N PRO A 76 4.64 8.78 6.60
CA PRO A 76 5.05 9.22 7.93
C PRO A 76 5.84 10.53 7.97
N SER A 77 6.35 11.00 6.83
CA SER A 77 7.02 12.30 6.72
C SER A 77 6.04 13.46 6.52
N HIS A 78 4.78 13.17 6.19
CA HIS A 78 3.77 14.17 5.87
C HIS A 78 2.95 14.58 7.12
N TYR A 79 2.64 15.87 7.27
CA TYR A 79 1.93 16.40 8.46
C TYR A 79 0.52 15.87 8.69
N SER A 80 -0.05 15.22 7.68
CA SER A 80 -1.36 14.57 7.76
C SER A 80 -1.28 13.07 8.11
N TYR A 81 -0.10 12.52 8.38
CA TYR A 81 0.07 11.11 8.76
C TYR A 81 -0.90 10.70 9.89
N GLY A 82 -1.61 9.60 9.68
CA GLY A 82 -2.58 9.07 10.64
C GLY A 82 -3.87 9.90 10.79
N ARG A 83 -4.05 10.99 10.04
CA ARG A 83 -5.30 11.78 10.02
C ARG A 83 -6.32 11.18 9.05
N TYR A 84 -6.76 9.97 9.39
CA TYR A 84 -7.72 9.20 8.59
C TYR A 84 -9.05 9.92 8.37
N LEU A 85 -9.69 9.58 7.26
CA LEU A 85 -10.97 10.13 6.85
C LEU A 85 -12.11 9.35 7.51
N SER A 86 -13.20 10.03 7.87
CA SER A 86 -14.45 9.35 8.23
C SER A 86 -15.13 8.73 7.01
N ALA A 87 -16.06 7.80 7.26
CA ALA A 87 -16.91 7.24 6.21
C ALA A 87 -17.54 8.32 5.31
N ASP A 88 -18.11 9.37 5.90
CA ASP A 88 -18.75 10.48 5.16
C ASP A 88 -17.75 11.28 4.31
N GLN A 89 -16.54 11.50 4.81
CA GLN A 89 -15.49 12.19 4.06
C GLN A 89 -15.05 11.37 2.85
N VAL A 90 -14.89 10.06 3.01
CA VAL A 90 -14.59 9.14 1.90
C VAL A 90 -15.74 9.14 0.89
N ASN A 91 -16.98 8.97 1.35
CA ASN A 91 -18.18 9.00 0.51
C ASN A 91 -18.26 10.29 -0.31
N ALA A 92 -17.94 11.45 0.28
CA ALA A 92 -17.94 12.75 -0.41
C ALA A 92 -16.89 12.86 -1.53
N PHE A 93 -15.75 12.16 -1.44
CA PHE A 93 -14.78 12.10 -2.56
C PHE A 93 -15.29 11.22 -3.71
N VAL A 94 -15.96 10.11 -3.42
CA VAL A 94 -16.30 9.10 -4.42
C VAL A 94 -17.72 9.23 -4.98
N ALA A 95 -18.61 10.01 -4.36
CA ALA A 95 -19.97 10.19 -4.81
C ALA A 95 -20.05 10.65 -6.28
N PRO A 96 -20.83 9.98 -7.13
CA PRO A 96 -21.08 10.44 -8.50
C PRO A 96 -21.88 11.75 -8.49
N ALA A 97 -21.63 12.61 -9.50
CA ALA A 97 -22.40 13.85 -9.66
C ALA A 97 -23.90 13.57 -9.91
N ASP A 98 -24.78 14.48 -9.49
CA ASP A 98 -26.24 14.32 -9.65
C ASP A 98 -26.65 14.15 -11.12
N GLU A 99 -25.95 14.78 -12.07
CA GLU A 99 -26.16 14.59 -13.51
C GLU A 99 -25.90 13.14 -13.95
N THR A 100 -24.88 12.48 -13.38
CA THR A 100 -24.56 11.07 -13.62
C THR A 100 -25.69 10.17 -13.10
N ILE A 101 -26.22 10.46 -11.91
CA ILE A 101 -27.36 9.70 -11.34
C ILE A 101 -28.63 9.91 -12.17
N ALA A 102 -28.89 11.13 -12.66
CA ALA A 102 -30.03 11.41 -13.53
C ALA A 102 -29.95 10.66 -14.88
N LYS A 103 -28.76 10.58 -15.49
CA LYS A 103 -28.52 9.77 -16.70
C LYS A 103 -28.73 8.27 -16.44
N LEU A 104 -28.21 7.77 -15.32
CA LEU A 104 -28.40 6.38 -14.88
C LEU A 104 -29.89 6.03 -14.72
N HIS A 105 -30.67 6.88 -14.03
CA HIS A 105 -32.13 6.71 -13.92
C HIS A 105 -32.84 6.72 -15.28
N THR A 106 -32.42 7.60 -16.20
CA THR A 106 -33.03 7.71 -17.54
C THR A 106 -32.81 6.43 -18.36
N TRP A 107 -31.59 5.88 -18.32
CA TRP A 107 -31.23 4.65 -19.01
C TRP A 107 -31.94 3.42 -18.43
N LEU A 108 -31.96 3.27 -17.10
CA LEU A 108 -32.65 2.16 -16.42
C LEU A 108 -34.17 2.23 -16.62
N GLY A 109 -34.75 3.43 -16.53
CA GLY A 109 -36.18 3.67 -16.78
C GLY A 109 -36.60 3.32 -18.21
N SER A 110 -35.74 3.54 -19.22
CA SER A 110 -36.03 3.12 -20.60
C SER A 110 -36.07 1.60 -20.82
N HIS A 111 -35.60 0.82 -19.83
CA HIS A 111 -35.69 -0.65 -19.78
C HIS A 111 -36.76 -1.17 -18.80
N GLY A 112 -37.61 -0.28 -18.26
CA GLY A 112 -38.70 -0.64 -17.34
C GLY A 112 -38.28 -0.82 -15.88
N ILE A 113 -37.04 -0.44 -15.52
CA ILE A 113 -36.52 -0.54 -14.15
C ILE A 113 -36.86 0.76 -13.42
N GLY A 114 -37.78 0.68 -12.46
CA GLY A 114 -38.24 1.82 -11.66
C GLY A 114 -37.26 2.20 -10.55
N GLN A 115 -37.32 3.46 -10.06
CA GLN A 115 -36.45 3.95 -8.98
C GLN A 115 -36.69 3.22 -7.63
N ASP A 116 -37.86 2.64 -7.46
CA ASP A 116 -38.26 1.79 -6.33
C ASP A 116 -37.50 0.44 -6.27
N GLN A 117 -36.91 0.01 -7.39
CA GLN A 117 -36.11 -1.22 -7.49
C GLN A 117 -34.60 -0.97 -7.28
N LEU A 118 -34.20 0.28 -6.98
CA LEU A 118 -32.81 0.71 -6.98
C LEU A 118 -32.25 0.84 -5.55
N HIS A 119 -31.28 0.01 -5.19
CA HIS A 119 -30.62 0.02 -3.89
C HIS A 119 -29.20 0.59 -3.99
N TYR A 120 -28.98 1.78 -3.42
CA TYR A 120 -27.68 2.47 -3.47
C TYR A 120 -26.79 2.18 -2.27
N SER A 121 -25.48 2.18 -2.51
CA SER A 121 -24.45 2.39 -1.47
C SER A 121 -24.57 3.80 -0.84
N PRO A 122 -23.97 4.04 0.35
CA PRO A 122 -23.95 5.36 0.98
C PRO A 122 -23.43 6.49 0.06
N ALA A 123 -22.38 6.22 -0.73
CA ALA A 123 -21.84 7.15 -1.71
C ALA A 123 -22.62 7.21 -3.04
N LYS A 124 -23.59 6.31 -3.27
CA LYS A 124 -24.28 6.10 -4.55
C LYS A 124 -23.37 5.71 -5.74
N ASP A 125 -22.11 5.36 -5.48
CA ASP A 125 -21.13 4.88 -6.47
C ASP A 125 -21.29 3.37 -6.79
N TRP A 126 -22.21 2.72 -6.07
CA TRP A 126 -22.80 1.43 -6.40
C TRP A 126 -24.31 1.51 -6.35
N LEU A 127 -24.92 0.81 -7.31
CA LEU A 127 -26.35 0.54 -7.41
C LEU A 127 -26.55 -0.97 -7.52
N SER A 128 -27.51 -1.53 -6.77
CA SER A 128 -27.95 -2.92 -6.87
C SER A 128 -29.42 -2.97 -7.32
N ILE A 129 -29.72 -3.90 -8.21
CA ILE A 129 -31.06 -4.14 -8.78
C ILE A 129 -31.38 -5.60 -8.55
N SER A 130 -32.35 -5.89 -7.68
CA SER A 130 -32.66 -7.26 -7.27
C SER A 130 -33.63 -7.98 -8.20
N ASN A 131 -33.50 -9.30 -8.29
CA ASN A 131 -34.39 -10.19 -9.06
C ASN A 131 -34.53 -9.82 -10.56
N LEU A 132 -33.49 -9.25 -11.16
CA LEU A 132 -33.48 -8.88 -12.58
C LEU A 132 -33.47 -10.13 -13.46
N THR A 133 -34.33 -10.21 -14.48
CA THR A 133 -34.35 -11.35 -15.40
C THR A 133 -33.21 -11.27 -16.41
N VAL A 134 -32.74 -12.44 -16.88
CA VAL A 134 -31.78 -12.53 -17.98
C VAL A 134 -32.26 -11.76 -19.22
N SER A 135 -33.54 -11.85 -19.59
CA SER A 135 -34.10 -11.12 -20.73
C SER A 135 -33.94 -9.59 -20.62
N VAL A 136 -34.13 -9.01 -19.43
CA VAL A 136 -33.92 -7.57 -19.22
C VAL A 136 -32.42 -7.25 -19.22
N ALA A 137 -31.59 -8.07 -18.57
CA ALA A 137 -30.13 -7.88 -18.53
C ALA A 137 -29.48 -7.99 -19.93
N GLU A 138 -29.91 -8.93 -20.78
CA GLU A 138 -29.45 -9.07 -22.18
C GLU A 138 -29.84 -7.85 -23.02
N SER A 139 -31.04 -7.31 -22.81
CA SER A 139 -31.51 -6.10 -23.50
C SER A 139 -30.72 -4.85 -23.07
N LEU A 140 -30.54 -4.68 -21.76
CA LEU A 140 -29.86 -3.56 -21.11
C LEU A 140 -28.37 -3.45 -21.50
N LEU A 141 -27.70 -4.61 -21.63
CA LEU A 141 -26.25 -4.71 -21.82
C LEU A 141 -25.84 -5.17 -23.23
N LYS A 142 -26.80 -5.31 -24.15
CA LYS A 142 -26.67 -5.93 -25.49
C LYS A 142 -25.71 -7.11 -25.49
N THR A 143 -26.05 -8.11 -24.69
CA THR A 143 -25.22 -9.28 -24.42
C THR A 143 -26.03 -10.58 -24.57
N GLN A 144 -25.35 -11.72 -24.43
CA GLN A 144 -25.98 -13.04 -24.29
C GLN A 144 -25.39 -13.75 -23.08
N TYR A 145 -26.22 -14.05 -22.08
CA TYR A 145 -25.82 -14.84 -20.93
C TYR A 145 -25.87 -16.33 -21.26
N HIS A 146 -24.98 -17.08 -20.62
CA HIS A 146 -24.85 -18.51 -20.76
C HIS A 146 -24.63 -19.15 -19.39
N ILE A 147 -25.04 -20.41 -19.28
CA ILE A 147 -24.69 -21.23 -18.12
C ILE A 147 -23.29 -21.79 -18.36
N TYR A 148 -22.37 -21.48 -17.46
CA TYR A 148 -21.05 -22.09 -17.39
C TYR A 148 -21.02 -23.05 -16.21
N ARG A 149 -20.48 -24.25 -16.43
CA ARG A 149 -20.34 -25.30 -15.42
C ARG A 149 -18.88 -25.51 -15.08
N ARG A 150 -18.62 -25.76 -13.81
CA ARG A 150 -17.30 -26.03 -13.27
C ARG A 150 -17.36 -26.73 -11.92
N ASP A 151 -16.67 -27.86 -11.76
CA ASP A 151 -16.63 -28.66 -10.52
C ASP A 151 -18.00 -29.07 -9.92
N GLY A 152 -19.07 -29.04 -10.72
CA GLY A 152 -20.46 -29.23 -10.28
C GLY A 152 -21.19 -27.92 -9.94
N SER A 153 -20.46 -26.83 -9.72
CA SER A 153 -20.98 -25.46 -9.63
C SER A 153 -21.44 -24.95 -11.00
N HIS A 154 -22.44 -24.07 -10.99
CA HIS A 154 -23.00 -23.46 -12.20
C HIS A 154 -23.15 -21.95 -11.99
N VAL A 155 -22.79 -21.16 -12.99
CA VAL A 155 -22.96 -19.70 -12.98
C VAL A 155 -23.58 -19.20 -14.27
N VAL A 156 -24.38 -18.16 -14.17
CA VAL A 156 -24.96 -17.45 -15.33
C VAL A 156 -24.11 -16.21 -15.60
N ARG A 157 -23.38 -16.19 -16.72
CA ARG A 157 -22.38 -15.17 -17.07
C ARG A 157 -22.40 -14.85 -18.56
N SER A 158 -21.78 -13.74 -18.95
CA SER A 158 -21.45 -13.46 -20.34
C SER A 158 -20.01 -12.98 -20.47
N GLU A 159 -19.36 -13.40 -21.55
CA GLU A 159 -17.97 -13.02 -21.83
C GLU A 159 -17.83 -11.56 -22.27
N GLN A 160 -18.90 -10.91 -22.74
CA GLN A 160 -18.82 -9.53 -23.23
C GLN A 160 -20.08 -8.74 -22.93
N TRP A 161 -19.96 -7.43 -22.81
CA TRP A 161 -21.11 -6.55 -22.60
C TRP A 161 -20.86 -5.16 -23.17
N SER A 162 -21.95 -4.52 -23.59
CA SER A 162 -21.95 -3.21 -24.24
C SER A 162 -22.87 -2.24 -23.51
N LEU A 163 -22.64 -0.95 -23.69
CA LEU A 163 -23.49 0.11 -23.16
C LEU A 163 -23.87 1.10 -24.24
N PRO A 164 -25.05 1.75 -24.16
CA PRO A 164 -25.32 2.96 -24.92
C PRO A 164 -24.21 4.01 -24.73
N SER A 165 -23.80 4.69 -25.81
CA SER A 165 -22.74 5.70 -25.80
C SER A 165 -22.93 6.79 -24.74
N ASP A 166 -24.17 7.12 -24.42
CA ASP A 166 -24.63 8.14 -23.46
C ASP A 166 -24.47 7.74 -21.99
N VAL A 167 -24.36 6.43 -21.68
CA VAL A 167 -24.01 5.95 -20.33
C VAL A 167 -22.65 5.24 -20.24
N TYR A 168 -21.96 5.08 -21.38
CA TYR A 168 -20.68 4.38 -21.47
C TYR A 168 -19.63 4.94 -20.50
N ASP A 169 -19.51 6.26 -20.39
CA ASP A 169 -18.47 6.93 -19.58
C ASP A 169 -18.81 7.08 -18.09
N ILE A 170 -20.03 6.74 -17.67
CA ILE A 170 -20.49 6.88 -16.27
C ILE A 170 -20.63 5.54 -15.53
N ILE A 171 -20.44 4.41 -16.21
CA ILE A 171 -20.43 3.07 -15.60
C ILE A 171 -19.01 2.53 -15.71
N ASP A 172 -18.42 2.09 -14.60
CA ASP A 172 -17.09 1.48 -14.57
C ASP A 172 -17.16 -0.03 -14.80
N THR A 173 -18.09 -0.73 -14.14
CA THR A 173 -18.24 -2.19 -14.18
C THR A 173 -19.68 -2.61 -13.91
N ILE A 174 -20.07 -3.81 -14.34
CA ILE A 174 -21.36 -4.43 -13.99
C ILE A 174 -21.11 -5.88 -13.57
N HIS A 175 -21.57 -6.21 -12.38
CA HIS A 175 -21.37 -7.50 -11.72
C HIS A 175 -22.73 -8.20 -11.51
N PRO A 176 -22.84 -9.54 -11.66
CA PRO A 176 -21.77 -10.49 -11.91
C PRO A 176 -21.43 -10.72 -13.40
N THR A 177 -22.00 -9.93 -14.32
CA THR A 177 -22.01 -10.13 -15.79
C THR A 177 -20.85 -10.93 -16.36
N ASN A 178 -19.62 -10.40 -16.32
CA ASN A 178 -18.43 -11.01 -16.91
C ASN A 178 -17.39 -11.50 -15.89
N ALA A 179 -17.73 -11.47 -14.59
CA ALA A 179 -16.84 -11.94 -13.53
C ALA A 179 -17.09 -13.44 -13.26
N PHE A 180 -16.20 -14.30 -13.73
CA PHE A 180 -16.27 -15.76 -13.55
C PHE A 180 -15.82 -16.19 -12.14
N ILE A 181 -16.50 -15.63 -11.14
CA ILE A 181 -16.36 -15.88 -9.70
C ILE A 181 -17.15 -17.15 -9.36
N GLY A 182 -16.51 -18.08 -8.66
CA GLY A 182 -17.14 -19.30 -8.18
C GLY A 182 -18.12 -18.99 -7.05
N ILE A 183 -19.30 -19.61 -7.05
CA ILE A 183 -20.22 -19.56 -5.91
C ILE A 183 -20.26 -20.95 -5.29
N HIS A 184 -19.48 -21.15 -4.23
CA HIS A 184 -19.55 -22.35 -3.41
C HIS A 184 -20.76 -22.27 -2.47
N ALA A 185 -21.96 -22.43 -3.04
CA ALA A 185 -23.13 -22.80 -2.26
C ALA A 185 -22.92 -24.22 -1.71
N GLY A 186 -23.16 -24.42 -0.41
CA GLY A 186 -22.94 -25.69 0.29
C GLY A 186 -23.66 -26.86 -0.40
N SER A 187 -22.90 -27.65 -1.18
CA SER A 187 -23.45 -28.66 -2.07
C SER A 187 -23.65 -29.98 -1.35
N THR A 188 -24.89 -30.48 -1.37
CA THR A 188 -25.33 -31.75 -0.77
C THR A 188 -25.05 -32.98 -1.67
N GLY A 189 -24.22 -32.82 -2.70
CA GLY A 189 -23.86 -33.88 -3.65
C GLY A 189 -22.88 -34.92 -3.07
N ARG A 190 -23.11 -36.20 -3.40
CA ARG A 190 -22.25 -37.32 -2.95
C ARG A 190 -20.79 -37.15 -3.41
N PRO A 191 -19.77 -37.49 -2.58
CA PRO A 191 -18.38 -37.42 -2.98
C PRO A 191 -18.06 -38.44 -4.08
N ASN A 192 -17.27 -38.02 -5.07
CA ASN A 192 -16.65 -38.93 -6.04
C ASN A 192 -15.19 -39.14 -5.60
N SER A 193 -14.80 -40.37 -5.29
CA SER A 193 -13.59 -40.75 -4.52
C SER A 193 -12.24 -40.56 -5.24
N LEU A 194 -12.19 -39.69 -6.26
CA LEU A 194 -11.05 -39.46 -7.14
C LEU A 194 -10.87 -37.95 -7.46
N LYS A 195 -10.86 -37.10 -6.44
CA LYS A 195 -10.44 -35.69 -6.60
C LYS A 195 -8.93 -35.55 -6.38
N ARG A 196 -8.26 -34.87 -7.32
CA ARG A 196 -6.91 -34.31 -7.13
C ARG A 196 -6.98 -33.13 -6.16
N PRO A 197 -5.90 -32.80 -5.42
CA PRO A 197 -5.87 -31.63 -4.53
C PRO A 197 -6.31 -30.37 -5.26
N THR A 198 -7.15 -29.57 -4.60
CA THR A 198 -7.95 -28.49 -5.17
C THR A 198 -7.13 -27.25 -5.51
N GLY A 199 -5.99 -27.05 -4.85
CA GLY A 199 -4.96 -26.11 -5.31
C GLY A 199 -4.39 -25.18 -4.24
N SER A 200 -5.07 -25.03 -3.10
CA SER A 200 -4.49 -24.44 -1.88
C SER A 200 -3.35 -25.33 -1.35
N MET A 201 -2.35 -24.71 -0.73
CA MET A 201 -1.26 -25.45 -0.11
C MET A 201 -1.70 -26.25 1.13
N ASN A 202 -2.82 -25.85 1.74
CA ASN A 202 -3.44 -26.55 2.86
C ASN A 202 -3.97 -27.97 2.49
N ASP A 203 -4.11 -28.31 1.21
CA ASP A 203 -4.39 -29.68 0.79
C ASP A 203 -3.22 -30.65 0.98
N TYR A 204 -2.00 -30.14 1.13
CA TYR A 204 -0.79 -30.91 1.37
C TYR A 204 -0.45 -31.02 2.87
N ALA A 205 -1.38 -30.63 3.74
CA ALA A 205 -1.20 -30.60 5.19
C ALA A 205 -0.88 -31.98 5.79
N LYS A 206 0.26 -32.09 6.48
CA LYS A 206 0.75 -33.36 7.03
C LYS A 206 0.26 -33.57 8.45
N ASP A 207 -0.36 -34.71 8.73
CA ASP A 207 -0.67 -35.16 10.10
C ASP A 207 0.63 -35.32 10.91
N ILE A 208 0.66 -34.80 12.13
CA ILE A 208 1.70 -35.07 13.13
C ILE A 208 1.07 -35.46 14.47
N PRO A 209 1.78 -36.22 15.33
CA PRO A 209 1.33 -36.47 16.70
C PRO A 209 1.09 -35.16 17.47
N ASP A 210 -0.03 -35.09 18.19
CA ASP A 210 -0.36 -33.94 19.03
C ASP A 210 0.76 -33.66 20.03
N GLY A 211 1.13 -32.38 20.16
CA GLY A 211 2.20 -31.96 21.05
C GLY A 211 3.64 -32.25 20.58
N LEU A 212 3.87 -32.92 19.43
CA LEU A 212 5.24 -33.18 18.91
C LEU A 212 6.06 -31.89 18.67
N ALA A 213 5.38 -30.77 18.46
CA ALA A 213 6.00 -29.45 18.27
C ALA A 213 6.32 -28.71 19.60
N ILE A 214 5.98 -29.27 20.76
CA ILE A 214 6.28 -28.68 22.07
C ILE A 214 7.75 -28.91 22.39
N LEU A 215 8.47 -27.83 22.68
CA LEU A 215 9.89 -27.86 22.99
C LEU A 215 10.12 -28.36 24.41
N ASN A 216 11.00 -29.35 24.54
CA ASN A 216 11.25 -30.14 25.76
C ASN A 216 11.45 -29.28 27.03
N GLY A 217 10.36 -29.06 27.77
CA GLY A 217 10.38 -28.45 29.11
C GLY A 217 10.05 -26.95 29.20
N ILE A 218 9.64 -26.28 28.12
CA ILE A 218 9.14 -24.89 28.23
C ILE A 218 7.68 -24.90 28.71
N ASP A 219 7.39 -24.21 29.82
CA ASP A 219 6.00 -23.91 30.21
C ASP A 219 5.39 -22.93 29.20
N LEU A 220 4.45 -23.40 28.38
CA LEU A 220 3.78 -22.58 27.37
C LEU A 220 2.76 -21.59 27.96
N ALA A 221 2.33 -21.77 29.22
CA ALA A 221 1.48 -20.80 29.91
C ALA A 221 2.29 -19.62 30.47
N ASN A 222 3.55 -19.84 30.86
CA ASN A 222 4.45 -18.81 31.40
C ASN A 222 5.88 -18.95 30.80
N PRO A 223 6.05 -18.78 29.48
CA PRO A 223 7.34 -18.95 28.84
C PRO A 223 8.34 -17.86 29.29
N PRO A 224 9.65 -18.19 29.45
CA PRO A 224 10.68 -17.18 29.71
C PRO A 224 10.69 -16.09 28.62
N LEU A 225 10.72 -14.83 29.02
CA LEU A 225 10.56 -13.69 28.10
C LEU A 225 11.84 -13.34 27.31
N ASP A 226 12.95 -14.01 27.62
CA ASP A 226 14.29 -13.84 27.06
C ASP A 226 14.70 -14.97 26.09
N LEU A 227 13.76 -15.83 25.69
CA LEU A 227 13.99 -16.91 24.72
C LEU A 227 14.52 -16.38 23.38
N THR A 228 15.55 -17.04 22.84
CA THR A 228 16.02 -16.83 21.47
C THR A 228 15.24 -17.69 20.46
N PRO A 229 15.23 -17.34 19.16
CA PRO A 229 14.60 -18.17 18.12
C PRO A 229 15.12 -19.62 18.14
N GLU A 230 16.41 -19.84 18.37
CA GLU A 230 17.02 -21.17 18.45
C GLU A 230 16.53 -22.00 19.65
N GLN A 231 16.10 -21.35 20.74
CA GLN A 231 15.51 -22.01 21.91
C GLN A 231 13.99 -22.22 21.75
N ALA A 232 13.31 -21.33 21.01
CA ALA A 232 11.85 -21.27 20.90
C ALA A 232 11.27 -21.88 19.62
N CYS A 233 12.09 -22.28 18.64
CA CYS A 233 11.65 -22.79 17.36
C CYS A 233 12.13 -24.20 17.04
N ASN A 234 11.18 -25.10 16.74
CA ASN A 234 11.46 -26.33 16.00
C ASN A 234 11.24 -26.07 14.51
N ILE A 235 12.29 -26.08 13.69
CA ILE A 235 12.19 -25.80 12.23
C ILE A 235 11.37 -26.84 11.45
N THR A 236 11.03 -27.98 12.06
CA THR A 236 10.14 -28.99 11.46
C THR A 236 8.66 -28.78 11.81
N ALA A 237 8.36 -27.94 12.80
CA ALA A 237 7.01 -27.61 13.28
C ALA A 237 7.01 -26.26 14.03
N ILE A 238 6.69 -25.18 13.32
CA ILE A 238 6.69 -23.80 13.82
C ILE A 238 5.43 -23.53 14.64
N THR A 239 5.61 -23.19 15.92
CA THR A 239 4.53 -22.92 16.89
C THR A 239 4.28 -21.42 17.11
N PRO A 240 3.12 -21.04 17.69
CA PRO A 240 2.88 -19.69 18.22
C PRO A 240 4.00 -19.14 19.11
N LEU A 241 4.63 -19.96 19.96
CA LEU A 241 5.78 -19.53 20.76
C LEU A 241 6.98 -19.13 19.87
N CYS A 242 7.33 -19.97 18.89
CA CYS A 242 8.37 -19.65 17.91
C CYS A 242 8.07 -18.34 17.19
N LEU A 243 6.84 -18.16 16.69
CA LEU A 243 6.41 -16.96 15.97
C LEU A 243 6.49 -15.71 16.86
N ARG A 244 6.04 -15.79 18.12
CA ARG A 244 6.11 -14.67 19.08
C ARG A 244 7.55 -14.30 19.45
N VAL A 245 8.47 -15.25 19.47
CA VAL A 245 9.91 -14.98 19.68
C VAL A 245 10.53 -14.40 18.40
N LEU A 246 10.30 -15.03 17.25
CA LEU A 246 10.83 -14.60 15.95
C LEU A 246 10.41 -13.17 15.61
N TYR A 247 9.18 -12.77 15.94
CA TYR A 247 8.67 -11.41 15.70
C TYR A 247 8.74 -10.49 16.93
N GLY A 248 9.39 -10.93 18.01
CA GLY A 248 9.63 -10.17 19.23
C GLY A 248 8.39 -9.80 20.06
N THR A 249 7.21 -10.33 19.73
CA THR A 249 5.95 -10.04 20.42
C THR A 249 5.78 -10.80 21.74
N LEU A 250 6.70 -11.70 22.10
CA LEU A 250 6.63 -12.49 23.32
C LEU A 250 6.54 -11.63 24.60
N ASN A 251 7.32 -10.57 24.68
CA ASN A 251 7.40 -9.69 25.86
C ASN A 251 6.39 -8.52 25.84
N TYR A 252 5.58 -8.39 24.78
CA TYR A 252 4.59 -7.33 24.68
C TYR A 252 3.28 -7.70 25.39
N THR A 253 2.74 -6.77 26.17
CA THR A 253 1.42 -6.87 26.78
C THR A 253 0.50 -5.81 26.17
N ALA A 254 -0.58 -6.26 25.55
CA ALA A 254 -1.56 -5.37 24.92
C ALA A 254 -2.35 -4.56 25.96
N GLN A 255 -2.65 -3.31 25.62
CA GLN A 255 -3.17 -2.28 26.53
C GLN A 255 -4.39 -1.53 25.97
N ALA A 256 -4.70 -1.67 24.68
CA ALA A 256 -5.76 -0.97 23.98
C ALA A 256 -6.78 -1.92 23.32
N THR A 257 -6.91 -3.15 23.82
CA THR A 257 -7.83 -4.20 23.31
C THR A 257 -9.29 -3.77 23.22
N GLY A 258 -9.75 -2.82 24.05
CA GLY A 258 -11.10 -2.24 23.94
C GLY A 258 -11.29 -1.23 22.79
N ARG A 259 -10.23 -0.87 22.06
CA ARG A 259 -10.21 0.05 20.90
C ARG A 259 -9.53 -0.54 19.67
N ASN A 260 -8.84 -1.67 19.81
CA ASN A 260 -8.14 -2.37 18.76
C ASN A 260 -8.83 -3.69 18.47
N LYS A 261 -8.98 -4.06 17.20
CA LYS A 261 -9.48 -5.38 16.79
C LYS A 261 -8.82 -5.76 15.46
N MET A 262 -8.51 -7.04 15.30
CA MET A 262 -8.00 -7.62 14.07
C MET A 262 -9.06 -8.49 13.41
N ALA A 263 -8.98 -8.68 12.10
CA ALA A 263 -9.93 -9.49 11.38
C ALA A 263 -9.30 -10.36 10.29
N LEU A 264 -10.05 -11.40 9.92
CA LEU A 264 -9.82 -12.25 8.76
C LEU A 264 -11.09 -12.34 7.91
N CYS A 265 -10.97 -12.75 6.65
CA CYS A 265 -12.11 -13.06 5.80
C CYS A 265 -12.01 -14.46 5.18
N ASN A 266 -13.05 -15.27 5.38
CA ASN A 266 -13.25 -16.55 4.71
C ASN A 266 -14.07 -16.37 3.43
N PHE A 267 -13.68 -17.10 2.40
CA PHE A 267 -14.43 -17.26 1.16
C PHE A 267 -14.55 -18.75 0.79
N SER A 268 -15.09 -19.07 -0.40
CA SER A 268 -15.19 -20.44 -0.93
C SER A 268 -15.86 -21.51 -0.03
N GLY A 269 -16.64 -21.09 0.97
CA GLY A 269 -17.28 -22.01 1.94
C GLY A 269 -16.41 -22.36 3.15
N GLU A 270 -15.23 -21.76 3.27
CA GLU A 270 -14.37 -21.90 4.45
C GLU A 270 -14.99 -21.29 5.71
N PHE A 271 -14.58 -21.83 6.85
CA PHE A 271 -15.02 -21.39 8.16
C PHE A 271 -13.98 -21.69 9.24
N ASN A 272 -14.09 -20.99 10.35
CA ASN A 272 -13.28 -21.19 11.54
C ASN A 272 -14.18 -21.76 12.64
N ASN A 273 -13.88 -22.97 13.12
CA ASN A 273 -14.66 -23.62 14.18
C ASN A 273 -13.97 -23.48 15.55
N ARG A 274 -14.78 -23.25 16.58
CA ARG A 274 -14.35 -23.07 17.97
C ARG A 274 -13.73 -24.32 18.61
N THR A 275 -13.95 -25.50 18.05
CA THR A 275 -13.44 -26.77 18.62
C THR A 275 -11.95 -26.92 18.33
N ASP A 276 -11.56 -26.83 17.05
CA ASP A 276 -10.16 -26.90 16.61
C ASP A 276 -9.35 -25.72 17.16
N ALA A 277 -9.91 -24.50 17.13
CA ALA A 277 -9.28 -23.31 17.71
C ALA A 277 -9.00 -23.49 19.22
N ARG A 278 -9.93 -24.08 19.98
CA ARG A 278 -9.72 -24.34 21.41
C ARG A 278 -8.69 -25.44 21.64
N GLN A 279 -8.67 -26.51 20.83
CA GLN A 279 -7.64 -27.55 20.91
C GLN A 279 -6.25 -26.97 20.64
N PHE A 280 -6.11 -26.20 19.57
CA PHE A 280 -4.88 -25.50 19.21
C PHE A 280 -4.37 -24.59 20.33
N LEU A 281 -5.21 -23.68 20.85
CA LEU A 281 -4.79 -22.74 21.89
C LEU A 281 -4.48 -23.46 23.21
N ARG A 282 -5.23 -24.51 23.59
CA ARG A 282 -4.88 -25.34 24.76
C ARG A 282 -3.52 -26.02 24.64
N THR A 283 -3.14 -26.44 23.43
CA THR A 283 -1.85 -27.12 23.19
C THR A 283 -0.68 -26.15 23.06
N TYR A 284 -0.87 -25.02 22.38
CA TYR A 284 0.23 -24.16 21.93
C TYR A 284 0.24 -22.74 22.50
N ARG A 285 -0.85 -22.28 23.12
CA ARG A 285 -0.96 -20.94 23.72
C ARG A 285 -1.95 -20.95 24.91
N PRO A 286 -1.71 -21.73 25.99
CA PRO A 286 -2.75 -22.15 26.93
C PRO A 286 -3.54 -21.00 27.58
N ASP A 287 -2.88 -19.88 27.87
CA ASP A 287 -3.50 -18.67 28.42
C ASP A 287 -4.43 -17.94 27.43
N ALA A 288 -4.47 -18.34 26.14
CA ALA A 288 -5.44 -17.88 25.14
C ALA A 288 -6.60 -18.84 24.93
N ALA A 289 -6.65 -19.99 25.62
CA ALA A 289 -7.67 -21.02 25.36
C ALA A 289 -9.12 -20.51 25.45
N ALA A 290 -9.37 -19.46 26.25
CA ALA A 290 -10.67 -18.79 26.33
C ALA A 290 -11.00 -17.95 25.08
N ALA A 291 -10.02 -17.36 24.40
CA ALA A 291 -10.25 -16.53 23.20
C ALA A 291 -10.82 -17.34 22.01
N ALA A 292 -10.67 -18.66 22.01
CA ALA A 292 -11.39 -19.55 21.10
C ALA A 292 -12.91 -19.49 21.27
N ASP A 293 -13.43 -19.02 22.40
CA ASP A 293 -14.86 -18.90 22.68
C ASP A 293 -15.40 -17.46 22.54
N ASP A 294 -14.52 -16.47 22.39
CA ASP A 294 -14.91 -15.06 22.43
C ASP A 294 -14.79 -14.35 21.06
N PHE A 295 -14.14 -14.96 20.07
CA PHE A 295 -14.03 -14.34 18.74
C PHE A 295 -15.40 -14.23 18.04
N ALA A 296 -15.64 -13.07 17.44
CA ALA A 296 -16.89 -12.73 16.78
C ALA A 296 -16.92 -13.26 15.34
N ILE A 297 -18.11 -13.66 14.87
CA ILE A 297 -18.31 -14.19 13.52
C ILE A 297 -19.38 -13.34 12.83
N THR A 298 -19.13 -12.92 11.60
CA THR A 298 -20.03 -12.08 10.82
C THR A 298 -20.27 -12.72 9.46
N GLU A 299 -21.50 -13.18 9.26
CA GLU A 299 -21.96 -13.83 8.03
C GLU A 299 -22.37 -12.76 7.01
N ILE A 300 -21.71 -12.73 5.87
CA ILE A 300 -21.95 -11.81 4.75
C ILE A 300 -22.52 -12.63 3.59
N ALA A 301 -23.67 -12.22 3.05
CA ALA A 301 -24.31 -12.87 1.89
C ALA A 301 -24.47 -14.41 2.03
N GLY A 302 -24.85 -14.89 3.22
CA GLY A 302 -25.04 -16.32 3.50
C GLY A 302 -23.74 -17.11 3.67
N GLY A 303 -22.67 -16.46 4.14
CA GLY A 303 -21.41 -17.12 4.52
C GLY A 303 -21.61 -18.20 5.59
N ILE A 304 -20.74 -19.21 5.58
CA ILE A 304 -20.88 -20.38 6.45
C ILE A 304 -20.42 -20.05 7.88
N ASN A 305 -21.22 -20.45 8.87
CA ASN A 305 -20.89 -20.36 10.30
C ASN A 305 -21.04 -21.73 10.97
N ARG A 306 -20.00 -22.56 10.85
CA ARG A 306 -19.97 -23.94 11.33
C ARG A 306 -19.14 -24.06 12.60
N GLN A 307 -19.82 -24.25 13.75
CA GLN A 307 -19.18 -24.32 15.07
C GLN A 307 -19.16 -25.72 15.72
N SER A 308 -19.95 -26.65 15.18
CA SER A 308 -19.80 -28.08 15.46
C SER A 308 -18.67 -28.69 14.62
N PRO A 309 -18.12 -29.86 15.01
CA PRO A 309 -17.18 -30.61 14.19
C PRO A 309 -17.68 -30.82 12.75
N SER A 310 -16.75 -30.83 11.80
CA SER A 310 -17.05 -31.01 10.37
C SER A 310 -17.65 -32.40 10.09
N THR A 311 -18.57 -32.51 9.13
CA THR A 311 -19.06 -33.80 8.62
C THR A 311 -18.01 -34.47 7.73
N GLN A 312 -18.16 -35.77 7.45
CA GLN A 312 -17.22 -36.47 6.56
C GLN A 312 -17.21 -35.84 5.16
N GLU A 313 -18.35 -35.36 4.65
CA GLU A 313 -18.42 -34.67 3.36
C GLU A 313 -17.70 -33.31 3.39
N GLU A 314 -17.79 -32.55 4.49
CA GLU A 314 -17.03 -31.31 4.70
C GLU A 314 -15.52 -31.60 4.76
N ILE A 315 -15.11 -32.65 5.49
CA ILE A 315 -13.71 -33.12 5.58
C ILE A 315 -13.18 -33.59 4.21
N ASP A 316 -13.97 -34.34 3.44
CA ASP A 316 -13.60 -34.87 2.12
C ASP A 316 -13.47 -33.75 1.06
N ARG A 317 -14.22 -32.65 1.21
CA ARG A 317 -14.03 -31.43 0.40
C ARG A 317 -12.83 -30.61 0.85
N GLY A 318 -12.50 -30.66 2.14
CA GLY A 318 -11.43 -29.89 2.75
C GLY A 318 -11.90 -28.64 3.48
N ASP A 319 -13.20 -28.48 3.70
CA ASP A 319 -13.80 -27.27 4.25
C ASP A 319 -13.25 -26.95 5.65
N GLY A 320 -12.95 -25.67 5.88
CA GLY A 320 -12.54 -25.13 7.18
C GLY A 320 -11.05 -25.31 7.51
N LYS A 321 -10.22 -25.69 6.53
CA LYS A 321 -8.75 -25.72 6.67
C LYS A 321 -8.15 -24.32 6.72
N GLU A 322 -8.56 -23.47 5.78
CA GLU A 322 -8.02 -22.13 5.53
C GLU A 322 -8.44 -21.19 6.67
N GLY A 323 -9.74 -21.14 6.94
CA GLY A 323 -10.29 -20.39 8.08
C GLY A 323 -9.77 -20.88 9.42
N GLY A 324 -9.68 -22.20 9.58
CA GLY A 324 -9.04 -22.83 10.73
C GLY A 324 -7.64 -22.31 10.97
N LEU A 325 -6.79 -22.30 9.94
CA LEU A 325 -5.42 -21.78 9.98
C LEU A 325 -5.38 -20.28 10.34
N ASP A 326 -6.07 -19.43 9.57
CA ASP A 326 -6.05 -17.97 9.74
C ASP A 326 -6.43 -17.58 11.17
N ALA A 327 -7.53 -18.14 11.69
CA ALA A 327 -8.02 -17.85 13.04
C ALA A 327 -7.05 -18.33 14.12
N GLN A 328 -6.48 -19.53 13.97
CA GLN A 328 -5.53 -20.09 14.94
C GLN A 328 -4.23 -19.29 14.99
N VAL A 329 -3.71 -18.84 13.84
CA VAL A 329 -2.54 -17.97 13.76
C VAL A 329 -2.80 -16.62 14.41
N LEU A 330 -3.90 -15.95 14.06
CA LEU A 330 -4.25 -14.64 14.62
C LEU A 330 -4.45 -14.72 16.13
N LEU A 331 -5.18 -15.72 16.64
CA LEU A 331 -5.35 -15.94 18.09
C LEU A 331 -4.05 -16.36 18.79
N GLY A 332 -3.18 -17.13 18.11
CA GLY A 332 -1.91 -17.60 18.67
C GLY A 332 -0.84 -16.52 18.81
N VAL A 333 -0.80 -15.54 17.89
CA VAL A 333 0.22 -14.49 17.85
C VAL A 333 -0.29 -13.14 18.37
N GLY A 334 -1.54 -12.77 18.07
CA GLY A 334 -2.10 -11.43 18.32
C GLY A 334 -2.90 -11.27 19.63
N HIS A 335 -3.10 -12.34 20.40
CA HIS A 335 -3.79 -12.29 21.69
C HIS A 335 -3.10 -11.31 22.68
N PRO A 336 -3.83 -10.56 23.52
CA PRO A 336 -5.30 -10.57 23.72
C PRO A 336 -6.10 -9.63 22.82
N THR A 337 -5.60 -9.25 21.63
CA THR A 337 -6.39 -8.45 20.67
C THR A 337 -7.65 -9.22 20.25
N PRO A 338 -8.85 -8.61 20.29
CA PRO A 338 -10.08 -9.22 19.77
C PRO A 338 -9.99 -9.58 18.28
N LEU A 339 -10.46 -10.77 17.94
CA LEU A 339 -10.59 -11.26 16.56
C LEU A 339 -12.06 -11.17 16.09
N VAL A 340 -12.25 -10.67 14.87
CA VAL A 340 -13.52 -10.74 14.12
C VAL A 340 -13.29 -11.57 12.86
N THR A 341 -14.11 -12.58 12.60
CA THR A 341 -14.03 -13.39 11.38
C THR A 341 -15.21 -13.08 10.47
N TYR A 342 -14.93 -12.51 9.30
CA TYR A 342 -15.93 -12.40 8.24
C TYR A 342 -16.02 -13.74 7.51
N THR A 343 -17.23 -14.18 7.17
CA THR A 343 -17.44 -15.32 6.27
C THR A 343 -18.37 -14.87 5.15
N VAL A 344 -17.91 -15.01 3.90
CA VAL A 344 -18.60 -14.47 2.73
C VAL A 344 -19.13 -15.64 1.91
N GLY A 345 -20.45 -15.69 1.74
CA GLY A 345 -21.13 -16.64 0.87
C GLY A 345 -21.17 -16.14 -0.57
N GLY A 346 -22.14 -16.65 -1.33
CA GLY A 346 -22.49 -16.09 -2.62
C GLY A 346 -23.97 -15.72 -2.69
N SER A 347 -24.30 -14.69 -3.46
CA SER A 347 -25.68 -14.30 -3.74
C SER A 347 -26.52 -15.51 -4.17
N SER A 348 -27.75 -15.58 -3.64
CA SER A 348 -28.74 -16.67 -3.67
C SER A 348 -28.52 -17.85 -4.64
N PRO A 349 -28.67 -19.11 -4.19
CA PRO A 349 -28.48 -20.27 -5.05
C PRO A 349 -29.48 -20.28 -6.22
N PRO A 350 -29.09 -20.80 -7.40
CA PRO A 350 -30.04 -21.02 -8.48
C PRO A 350 -31.12 -22.01 -8.03
N PRO A 351 -32.40 -21.83 -8.45
CA PRO A 351 -33.43 -22.85 -8.28
C PRO A 351 -32.95 -24.18 -8.87
N ALA A 352 -33.25 -25.28 -8.17
CA ALA A 352 -32.65 -26.59 -8.44
C ALA A 352 -32.90 -27.09 -9.87
N PHE A 353 -31.91 -26.93 -10.76
CA PHE A 353 -31.82 -27.72 -11.97
C PHE A 353 -31.44 -29.16 -11.61
N ALA A 354 -32.24 -30.12 -12.08
CA ALA A 354 -32.00 -31.54 -11.83
C ALA A 354 -30.63 -31.96 -12.39
N PRO A 355 -29.77 -32.64 -11.60
CA PRO A 355 -28.42 -33.00 -12.03
C PRO A 355 -28.43 -34.12 -13.09
N ASP A 356 -27.67 -33.91 -14.17
CA ASP A 356 -27.28 -34.96 -15.11
C ASP A 356 -26.35 -35.98 -14.41
N PRO A 357 -26.66 -37.29 -14.41
CA PRO A 357 -25.86 -38.30 -13.71
C PRO A 357 -24.46 -38.59 -14.28
N SER A 358 -24.06 -37.98 -15.41
CA SER A 358 -23.02 -38.57 -16.29
C SER A 358 -21.62 -37.93 -16.31
N SER A 359 -21.35 -36.79 -15.64
CA SER A 359 -20.05 -36.10 -15.78
C SER A 359 -19.09 -36.26 -14.59
N SER A 360 -17.98 -36.95 -14.82
CA SER A 360 -16.84 -37.09 -13.90
C SER A 360 -15.66 -36.13 -14.22
N ALA A 361 -15.06 -35.58 -13.17
CA ALA A 361 -13.71 -34.99 -13.04
C ALA A 361 -13.24 -33.82 -13.96
N ALA A 362 -13.03 -32.64 -13.34
CA ALA A 362 -12.14 -31.52 -13.73
C ALA A 362 -11.81 -30.65 -12.46
N PRO A 363 -10.91 -29.61 -12.49
CA PRO A 363 -10.37 -28.94 -11.27
C PRO A 363 -10.69 -27.42 -11.05
N ALA A 364 -10.42 -26.91 -9.82
CA ALA A 364 -10.90 -25.67 -9.10
C ALA A 364 -10.38 -24.26 -9.52
N ASN A 365 -11.14 -23.18 -9.20
CA ASN A 365 -11.00 -21.75 -9.63
C ASN A 365 -11.01 -20.89 -8.36
N ASP A 366 -10.13 -19.90 -8.34
CA ASP A 366 -9.82 -19.11 -7.17
C ASP A 366 -10.61 -17.79 -7.07
N ASN A 367 -11.17 -17.28 -8.17
CA ASN A 367 -11.90 -16.00 -8.23
C ASN A 367 -12.91 -15.81 -7.07
N GLU A 368 -12.53 -15.00 -6.07
CA GLU A 368 -13.33 -14.75 -4.86
C GLU A 368 -14.24 -13.50 -4.93
N PRO A 369 -15.35 -13.47 -4.17
CA PRO A 369 -16.29 -12.34 -4.12
C PRO A 369 -15.77 -11.17 -3.26
N PHE A 370 -14.52 -10.73 -3.48
CA PHE A 370 -13.91 -9.56 -2.84
C PHE A 370 -14.80 -8.31 -2.89
N LEU A 371 -15.59 -8.15 -3.95
CA LEU A 371 -16.54 -7.06 -4.09
C LEU A 371 -17.67 -7.07 -3.03
N LEU A 372 -18.18 -8.25 -2.65
CA LEU A 372 -19.20 -8.35 -1.61
C LEU A 372 -18.62 -7.95 -0.25
N LEU A 373 -17.41 -8.44 0.07
CA LEU A 373 -16.69 -8.06 1.28
C LEU A 373 -16.46 -6.55 1.35
N ILE A 374 -15.87 -5.94 0.32
CA ILE A 374 -15.46 -4.54 0.39
C ILE A 374 -16.67 -3.59 0.41
N ASN A 375 -17.75 -3.90 -0.31
CA ASN A 375 -18.98 -3.12 -0.25
C ASN A 375 -19.64 -3.23 1.14
N TRP A 376 -19.62 -4.42 1.77
CA TRP A 376 -20.13 -4.59 3.13
C TRP A 376 -19.29 -3.80 4.15
N LEU A 377 -17.96 -3.88 4.07
CA LEU A 377 -17.04 -3.15 4.95
C LEU A 377 -17.20 -1.63 4.81
N LEU A 378 -17.29 -1.11 3.58
CA LEU A 378 -17.46 0.32 3.34
C LEU A 378 -18.81 0.85 3.87
N ALA A 379 -19.83 0.00 3.98
CA ALA A 379 -21.11 0.35 4.59
C ALA A 379 -21.10 0.36 6.13
N GLN A 380 -20.07 -0.20 6.79
CA GLN A 380 -19.96 -0.15 8.26
C GLN A 380 -19.49 1.22 8.74
N ALA A 381 -19.81 1.56 10.00
CA ALA A 381 -19.30 2.77 10.64
C ALA A 381 -17.83 2.61 11.08
N ASP A 382 -17.12 3.74 11.26
CA ASP A 382 -15.67 3.75 11.49
C ASP A 382 -15.24 2.99 12.74
N GLN A 383 -16.03 3.04 13.83
CA GLN A 383 -15.74 2.29 15.06
C GLN A 383 -15.96 0.77 14.92
N ASP A 384 -16.71 0.32 13.92
CA ASP A 384 -17.07 -1.09 13.73
C ASP A 384 -16.03 -1.83 12.87
N LEU A 385 -15.25 -1.11 12.06
CA LEU A 385 -14.13 -1.64 11.28
C LEU A 385 -12.99 -2.21 12.16
N PRO A 386 -12.20 -3.17 11.62
CA PRO A 386 -10.96 -3.62 12.23
C PRO A 386 -9.81 -2.65 11.93
N THR A 387 -8.76 -2.66 12.76
CA THR A 387 -7.53 -1.88 12.47
C THR A 387 -6.65 -2.58 11.44
N VAL A 388 -6.79 -3.91 11.31
CA VAL A 388 -6.12 -4.75 10.32
C VAL A 388 -7.01 -5.90 9.88
N LEU A 389 -7.02 -6.19 8.57
CA LEU A 389 -7.76 -7.25 7.91
C LEU A 389 -6.78 -8.14 7.11
N SER A 390 -6.71 -9.43 7.46
CA SER A 390 -5.94 -10.45 6.75
C SER A 390 -6.84 -11.22 5.77
N ILE A 391 -6.33 -11.51 4.57
CA ILE A 391 -7.04 -12.28 3.55
C ILE A 391 -6.06 -13.24 2.86
N SER A 392 -6.27 -14.55 3.05
CA SER A 392 -5.42 -15.63 2.54
C SER A 392 -5.85 -16.16 1.15
N TYR A 393 -6.43 -15.29 0.32
CA TYR A 393 -7.03 -15.65 -0.98
C TYR A 393 -6.56 -14.70 -2.09
N ALA A 394 -6.31 -15.26 -3.26
CA ALA A 394 -5.94 -14.51 -4.46
C ALA A 394 -6.34 -15.29 -5.72
N ASP A 395 -6.42 -14.57 -6.83
CA ASP A 395 -6.79 -14.97 -8.17
C ASP A 395 -5.60 -14.81 -9.11
N THR A 396 -5.65 -15.43 -10.29
CA THR A 396 -4.70 -15.08 -11.35
C THR A 396 -5.16 -13.79 -12.03
N GLU A 397 -4.37 -12.72 -12.01
CA GLU A 397 -4.82 -11.38 -12.40
C GLU A 397 -5.49 -11.35 -13.79
N TYR A 398 -4.99 -12.12 -14.76
CA TYR A 398 -5.57 -12.17 -16.11
C TYR A 398 -6.92 -12.90 -16.22
N THR A 399 -7.33 -13.72 -15.24
CA THR A 399 -8.67 -14.35 -15.21
C THR A 399 -9.73 -13.40 -14.65
N VAL A 400 -9.32 -12.38 -13.89
CA VAL A 400 -10.18 -11.33 -13.32
C VAL A 400 -10.48 -10.24 -14.36
N PRO A 401 -11.73 -9.77 -14.53
CA PRO A 401 -12.04 -8.60 -15.36
C PRO A 401 -11.30 -7.35 -14.88
N ARG A 402 -10.74 -6.56 -15.79
CA ARG A 402 -9.93 -5.40 -15.42
C ARG A 402 -10.79 -4.28 -14.81
N SER A 403 -12.06 -4.18 -15.23
CA SER A 403 -13.04 -3.28 -14.63
C SER A 403 -13.31 -3.64 -13.16
N TYR A 404 -13.56 -4.92 -12.87
CA TYR A 404 -13.78 -5.46 -11.52
C TYR A 404 -12.56 -5.27 -10.63
N ALA A 405 -11.37 -5.70 -11.09
CA ALA A 405 -10.13 -5.59 -10.34
C ALA A 405 -9.83 -4.13 -9.93
N ARG A 406 -10.01 -3.17 -10.85
CA ARG A 406 -9.88 -1.74 -10.55
C ARG A 406 -10.85 -1.29 -9.46
N ARG A 407 -12.12 -1.67 -9.59
CA ARG A 407 -13.20 -1.22 -8.70
C ARG A 407 -13.03 -1.79 -7.28
N VAL A 408 -12.61 -3.05 -7.15
CA VAL A 408 -12.23 -3.67 -5.87
C VAL A 408 -11.00 -2.96 -5.27
N CYS A 409 -9.98 -2.65 -6.05
CA CYS A 409 -8.83 -1.87 -5.59
C CYS A 409 -9.21 -0.47 -5.07
N GLN A 410 -10.10 0.24 -5.77
CA GLN A 410 -10.64 1.52 -5.28
C GLN A 410 -11.40 1.35 -3.96
N GLY A 411 -12.03 0.20 -3.73
CA GLY A 411 -12.60 -0.17 -2.44
C GLY A 411 -11.56 -0.31 -1.33
N PHE A 412 -10.44 -1.02 -1.59
CA PHE A 412 -9.34 -1.12 -0.64
C PHE A 412 -8.68 0.24 -0.35
N ALA A 413 -8.54 1.12 -1.34
CA ALA A 413 -8.09 2.50 -1.13
C ALA A 413 -9.00 3.29 -0.18
N GLN A 414 -10.33 3.19 -0.36
CA GLN A 414 -11.32 3.80 0.53
C GLN A 414 -11.23 3.25 1.95
N LEU A 415 -11.04 1.94 2.12
CA LEU A 415 -10.90 1.30 3.42
C LEU A 415 -9.59 1.68 4.11
N GLY A 416 -8.49 1.74 3.35
CA GLY A 416 -7.19 2.24 3.83
C GLY A 416 -7.23 3.71 4.26
N ALA A 417 -8.02 4.54 3.57
CA ALA A 417 -8.19 5.95 3.92
C ALA A 417 -8.94 6.15 5.25
N ARG A 418 -9.71 5.16 5.69
CA ARG A 418 -10.40 5.09 6.99
C ARG A 418 -9.52 4.48 8.10
N GLY A 419 -8.26 4.19 7.83
CA GLY A 419 -7.28 3.74 8.83
C GLY A 419 -7.16 2.24 9.03
N VAL A 420 -7.64 1.43 8.07
CA VAL A 420 -7.52 -0.04 8.09
C VAL A 420 -6.29 -0.49 7.31
N SER A 421 -5.49 -1.39 7.89
CA SER A 421 -4.44 -2.12 7.17
C SER A 421 -5.04 -3.35 6.46
N VAL A 422 -4.89 -3.47 5.14
CA VAL A 422 -5.39 -4.63 4.36
C VAL A 422 -4.21 -5.47 3.89
N VAL A 423 -4.20 -6.75 4.29
CA VAL A 423 -3.03 -7.65 4.16
C VAL A 423 -3.42 -8.90 3.36
N PHE A 424 -2.59 -9.28 2.38
CA PHE A 424 -2.77 -10.44 1.51
C PHE A 424 -1.54 -11.33 1.47
N GLY A 425 -1.70 -12.63 1.27
CA GLY A 425 -0.60 -13.58 1.04
C GLY A 425 -0.22 -13.64 -0.44
N SER A 426 1.07 -13.52 -0.77
CA SER A 426 1.55 -13.29 -2.15
C SER A 426 1.40 -14.45 -3.15
N GLY A 427 0.83 -15.57 -2.71
CA GLY A 427 0.59 -16.78 -3.50
C GLY A 427 1.65 -17.87 -3.26
N ASP A 428 1.31 -19.11 -3.61
CA ASP A 428 2.05 -20.31 -3.19
C ASP A 428 2.80 -21.04 -4.31
N TRP A 429 2.90 -20.41 -5.48
CA TRP A 429 3.39 -21.01 -6.73
C TRP A 429 4.48 -20.19 -7.43
N GLY A 430 5.23 -19.38 -6.68
CA GLY A 430 6.30 -18.53 -7.20
C GLY A 430 5.78 -17.51 -8.22
N VAL A 431 6.43 -17.42 -9.38
CA VAL A 431 5.95 -16.65 -10.55
C VAL A 431 4.80 -17.31 -11.32
N GLY A 432 4.28 -18.46 -10.87
CA GLY A 432 3.13 -19.17 -11.44
C GLY A 432 3.38 -20.65 -11.74
N ARG A 433 2.31 -21.45 -11.70
CA ARG A 433 2.33 -22.85 -12.19
C ARG A 433 2.44 -22.86 -13.72
N PRO A 434 3.18 -23.80 -14.35
CA PRO A 434 3.39 -23.81 -15.81
C PRO A 434 2.12 -23.68 -16.67
N ALA A 435 0.97 -24.19 -16.21
CA ALA A 435 -0.32 -24.08 -16.89
C ALA A 435 -0.91 -22.66 -16.90
N GLN A 436 -0.56 -21.81 -15.93
CA GLN A 436 -1.03 -20.42 -15.79
C GLN A 436 -0.04 -19.39 -16.36
N CYS A 437 1.08 -19.84 -16.91
CA CYS A 437 2.21 -18.98 -17.32
C CYS A 437 2.01 -18.38 -18.72
N HIS A 438 0.87 -17.76 -18.94
CA HIS A 438 0.50 -17.06 -20.17
C HIS A 438 -0.39 -15.85 -19.86
N ASP A 439 -0.54 -14.96 -20.83
CA ASP A 439 -1.65 -14.02 -20.85
C ASP A 439 -2.87 -14.59 -21.59
N ARG A 440 -3.94 -13.78 -21.64
CA ARG A 440 -5.19 -14.05 -22.36
C ARG A 440 -5.02 -14.35 -23.86
N ALA A 441 -3.91 -13.94 -24.47
CA ALA A 441 -3.60 -14.22 -25.87
C ALA A 441 -2.74 -15.48 -26.03
N GLY A 442 -2.57 -16.28 -24.96
CA GLY A 442 -1.73 -17.47 -24.93
C GLY A 442 -0.23 -17.18 -24.99
N ARG A 443 0.19 -15.91 -24.87
CA ARG A 443 1.61 -15.55 -24.93
C ARG A 443 2.25 -15.80 -23.58
N ARG A 444 3.41 -16.46 -23.54
CA ARG A 444 4.10 -16.84 -22.29
C ARG A 444 4.37 -15.60 -21.41
N ARG A 445 3.85 -15.61 -20.18
CA ARG A 445 4.01 -14.60 -19.14
C ARG A 445 4.16 -15.26 -17.78
N PHE A 446 4.50 -14.49 -16.75
CA PHE A 446 4.34 -14.89 -15.36
C PHE A 446 2.91 -14.64 -14.90
N ALA A 447 2.42 -15.46 -13.99
CA ALA A 447 1.06 -15.39 -13.47
C ALA A 447 1.01 -14.36 -12.34
N ALA A 448 0.82 -13.08 -12.69
CA ALA A 448 0.53 -12.04 -11.70
C ALA A 448 -0.72 -12.43 -10.88
N ARG A 449 -0.73 -12.13 -9.58
CA ARG A 449 -1.81 -12.45 -8.65
C ARG A 449 -2.57 -11.21 -8.22
N PHE A 450 -3.88 -11.33 -8.07
CA PHE A 450 -4.77 -10.27 -7.59
C PHE A 450 -5.52 -10.81 -6.36
N PRO A 451 -5.67 -10.10 -5.23
CA PRO A 451 -5.39 -8.68 -5.05
C PRO A 451 -3.95 -8.26 -4.76
N ASP A 452 -2.94 -9.14 -4.72
CA ASP A 452 -1.54 -8.72 -4.46
C ASP A 452 -1.03 -7.64 -5.42
N SER A 453 -1.42 -7.72 -6.69
CA SER A 453 -1.12 -6.72 -7.71
C SER A 453 -1.74 -5.34 -7.45
N CYS A 454 -2.68 -5.23 -6.50
CA CYS A 454 -3.32 -3.99 -6.10
C CYS A 454 -2.33 -3.06 -5.37
N PRO A 455 -2.28 -1.76 -5.71
CA PRO A 455 -1.37 -0.81 -5.06
C PRO A 455 -1.86 -0.31 -3.69
N TYR A 456 -3.01 -0.78 -3.19
CA TYR A 456 -3.62 -0.33 -1.92
C TYR A 456 -3.72 -1.42 -0.85
N VAL A 457 -3.04 -2.54 -1.06
CA VAL A 457 -2.95 -3.65 -0.08
C VAL A 457 -1.48 -3.99 0.18
N THR A 458 -1.18 -4.54 1.35
CA THR A 458 0.14 -5.04 1.71
C THR A 458 0.23 -6.53 1.39
N SER A 459 1.05 -6.88 0.40
CA SER A 459 1.30 -8.26 -0.02
C SER A 459 2.45 -8.87 0.77
N VAL A 460 2.25 -10.07 1.31
CA VAL A 460 3.15 -10.73 2.26
C VAL A 460 3.68 -12.04 1.68
N ALA A 461 4.98 -12.09 1.43
CA ALA A 461 5.71 -13.31 1.07
C ALA A 461 5.80 -14.29 2.24
N ALA A 462 6.16 -15.53 1.93
CA ALA A 462 6.55 -16.54 2.90
C ALA A 462 8.07 -16.65 2.99
N THR A 463 8.59 -16.86 4.20
CA THR A 463 9.97 -17.25 4.48
C THR A 463 10.03 -18.64 5.12
N ARG A 464 11.21 -19.23 5.12
CA ARG A 464 11.56 -20.42 5.91
C ARG A 464 12.92 -20.24 6.57
N GLY A 465 13.15 -20.91 7.70
CA GLY A 465 14.34 -20.71 8.54
C GLY A 465 14.11 -19.67 9.63
N VAL A 466 14.91 -19.71 10.71
CA VAL A 466 14.62 -18.99 11.98
C VAL A 466 15.74 -18.08 12.46
N GLY A 467 16.93 -18.16 11.89
CA GLY A 467 18.08 -17.31 12.26
C GLY A 467 18.60 -16.53 11.04
N PRO A 468 19.27 -15.37 11.23
CA PRO A 468 19.61 -14.45 10.13
C PRO A 468 20.35 -15.08 8.95
N SER A 469 21.22 -16.06 9.20
CA SER A 469 21.98 -16.77 8.16
C SER A 469 21.25 -17.98 7.56
N SER A 470 20.08 -18.35 8.09
CA SER A 470 19.27 -19.49 7.63
C SER A 470 17.90 -19.11 7.06
N VAL A 471 17.45 -17.86 7.22
CA VAL A 471 16.20 -17.40 6.60
C VAL A 471 16.38 -17.23 5.09
N VAL A 472 15.48 -17.84 4.33
CA VAL A 472 15.39 -17.76 2.87
C VAL A 472 13.93 -17.59 2.44
N VAL A 473 13.71 -17.19 1.18
CA VAL A 473 12.38 -17.22 0.54
C VAL A 473 11.74 -18.61 0.71
N GLY A 474 10.47 -18.66 1.11
CA GLY A 474 9.76 -19.89 1.44
C GLY A 474 9.61 -20.82 0.24
N PHE A 475 9.97 -22.08 0.40
CA PHE A 475 9.68 -23.15 -0.56
C PHE A 475 9.69 -24.52 0.15
N ASN A 476 8.95 -25.49 -0.40
CA ASN A 476 9.00 -26.88 0.03
C ASN A 476 8.84 -27.83 -1.16
N ASP A 477 9.88 -28.61 -1.45
CA ASP A 477 9.90 -29.53 -2.60
C ASP A 477 8.91 -30.70 -2.43
N GLU A 478 8.50 -31.03 -1.21
CA GLU A 478 7.60 -32.16 -0.90
C GLU A 478 6.13 -31.92 -1.30
N ASN A 479 5.71 -30.66 -1.41
CA ASN A 479 4.36 -30.24 -1.83
C ASN A 479 4.37 -29.19 -2.97
N HIS A 480 5.56 -28.86 -3.48
CA HIS A 480 5.80 -27.87 -4.54
C HIS A 480 5.46 -26.42 -4.16
N PHE A 481 5.37 -26.10 -2.86
CA PHE A 481 5.24 -24.73 -2.38
C PHE A 481 6.41 -23.85 -2.80
N VAL A 482 6.12 -22.65 -3.31
CA VAL A 482 7.08 -21.57 -3.50
C VAL A 482 6.41 -20.23 -3.22
N SER A 483 6.98 -19.41 -2.34
CA SER A 483 6.49 -18.06 -2.04
C SER A 483 6.33 -17.25 -3.34
N GLY A 484 5.18 -16.61 -3.50
CA GLY A 484 4.82 -15.84 -4.68
C GLY A 484 5.44 -14.46 -4.71
N GLY A 485 5.55 -13.92 -5.92
CA GLY A 485 6.06 -12.57 -6.17
C GLY A 485 6.04 -12.26 -7.67
N GLY A 486 5.83 -10.99 -8.01
CA GLY A 486 5.51 -10.64 -9.39
C GLY A 486 5.32 -9.15 -9.66
N PHE A 487 4.79 -8.86 -10.84
CA PHE A 487 4.52 -7.51 -11.33
C PHE A 487 3.16 -7.49 -12.03
N SER A 488 2.29 -6.55 -11.68
CA SER A 488 0.96 -6.38 -12.26
C SER A 488 0.99 -6.06 -13.75
N GLU A 489 0.12 -6.70 -14.52
CA GLU A 489 -0.23 -6.35 -15.89
C GLU A 489 -1.31 -5.25 -15.94
N TYR A 490 -2.06 -5.02 -14.86
CA TYR A 490 -3.19 -4.08 -14.81
C TYR A 490 -2.87 -2.72 -14.20
N PHE A 491 -2.12 -2.70 -13.10
CA PHE A 491 -1.87 -1.54 -12.26
C PHE A 491 -0.45 -1.02 -12.49
N ALA A 492 -0.33 0.26 -12.78
CA ALA A 492 0.96 0.93 -12.91
C ALA A 492 1.72 0.91 -11.56
N ARG A 493 3.04 0.99 -11.61
CA ARG A 493 3.87 1.12 -10.40
C ARG A 493 3.50 2.40 -9.63
N PRO A 494 3.07 2.30 -8.35
CA PRO A 494 2.78 3.49 -7.54
C PRO A 494 4.06 4.21 -7.11
N ALA A 495 3.96 5.52 -6.87
CA ALA A 495 5.10 6.38 -6.58
C ALA A 495 5.91 5.93 -5.35
N TYR A 496 5.25 5.43 -4.30
CA TYR A 496 5.90 5.01 -3.06
C TYR A 496 6.95 3.89 -3.27
N GLN A 497 6.79 3.03 -4.30
CA GLN A 497 7.71 1.93 -4.58
C GLN A 497 8.68 2.21 -5.73
N GLU A 498 8.62 3.37 -6.39
CA GLU A 498 9.43 3.69 -7.57
C GLU A 498 10.93 3.53 -7.29
N ARG A 499 11.44 4.13 -6.22
CA ARG A 499 12.86 4.08 -5.83
C ARG A 499 13.35 2.65 -5.59
N ALA A 500 12.54 1.86 -4.89
CA ALA A 500 12.84 0.47 -4.51
C ALA A 500 12.85 -0.45 -5.73
N VAL A 501 11.75 -0.46 -6.50
CA VAL A 501 11.60 -1.33 -7.68
C VAL A 501 12.59 -0.93 -8.77
N SER A 502 12.84 0.36 -9.02
CA SER A 502 13.82 0.78 -10.04
C SER A 502 15.26 0.44 -9.64
N ARG A 503 15.59 0.34 -8.34
CA ARG A 503 16.87 -0.25 -7.90
C ARG A 503 16.91 -1.75 -8.21
N TYR A 504 15.86 -2.50 -7.88
CA TYR A 504 15.78 -3.94 -8.13
C TYR A 504 15.84 -4.28 -9.63
N LEU A 505 15.08 -3.58 -10.47
CA LEU A 505 15.07 -3.76 -11.93
C LEU A 505 16.44 -3.51 -12.58
N ARG A 506 17.24 -2.57 -12.04
CA ARG A 506 18.64 -2.39 -12.46
C ARG A 506 19.50 -3.60 -12.08
N GLY A 507 19.35 -4.10 -10.84
CA GLY A 507 20.04 -5.31 -10.35
C GLY A 507 19.68 -6.58 -11.14
N LEU A 508 18.43 -6.71 -11.59
CA LEU A 508 17.98 -7.83 -12.43
C LEU A 508 18.65 -7.88 -13.81
N GLY A 509 19.25 -6.79 -14.31
CA GLY A 509 19.94 -6.77 -15.61
C GLY A 509 19.09 -7.15 -16.82
N GLY A 510 17.76 -7.08 -16.71
CA GLY A 510 16.83 -7.56 -17.74
C GLY A 510 16.56 -9.07 -17.74
N ARG A 511 16.91 -9.79 -16.67
CA ARG A 511 16.44 -11.17 -16.43
C ARG A 511 14.91 -11.26 -16.57
N HIS A 512 14.44 -12.33 -17.23
CA HIS A 512 13.03 -12.57 -17.55
C HIS A 512 12.31 -11.48 -18.37
N ARG A 513 13.05 -10.61 -19.08
CA ARG A 513 12.48 -9.62 -20.01
C ARG A 513 11.47 -10.28 -20.97
N GLY A 514 10.28 -9.69 -21.06
CA GLY A 514 9.18 -10.20 -21.88
C GLY A 514 8.21 -11.13 -21.15
N LEU A 515 8.56 -11.65 -19.96
CA LEU A 515 7.65 -12.48 -19.15
C LEU A 515 6.81 -11.70 -18.14
N TYR A 516 7.19 -10.46 -17.81
CA TYR A 516 6.47 -9.61 -16.84
C TYR A 516 6.41 -8.15 -17.28
N ASN A 517 5.51 -7.37 -16.66
CA ASN A 517 5.41 -5.93 -16.86
C ASN A 517 6.32 -5.15 -15.90
N ALA A 518 7.51 -4.77 -16.35
CA ALA A 518 8.45 -3.98 -15.54
C ALA A 518 7.96 -2.56 -15.15
N GLY A 519 6.84 -2.08 -15.71
CA GLY A 519 6.17 -0.83 -15.32
C GLY A 519 5.01 -1.00 -14.34
N GLY A 520 4.69 -2.23 -13.94
CA GLY A 520 3.56 -2.53 -13.06
C GLY A 520 3.86 -2.41 -11.56
N ARG A 521 2.81 -2.45 -10.73
CA ARG A 521 2.91 -2.69 -9.28
C ARG A 521 3.63 -4.02 -9.06
N ALA A 522 4.84 -3.94 -8.54
CA ALA A 522 5.65 -5.08 -8.15
C ALA A 522 5.34 -5.48 -6.69
N TYR A 523 5.28 -6.76 -6.40
CA TYR A 523 4.93 -7.34 -5.09
C TYR A 523 5.83 -8.58 -4.84
N PRO A 524 6.03 -9.03 -3.58
CA PRO A 524 5.40 -8.57 -2.34
C PRO A 524 6.00 -7.27 -1.77
N ASP A 525 5.41 -6.76 -0.69
CA ASP A 525 5.89 -5.58 0.03
C ASP A 525 6.81 -5.96 1.20
N VAL A 526 6.49 -7.08 1.86
CA VAL A 526 7.16 -7.66 3.05
C VAL A 526 7.07 -9.18 3.00
N ALA A 527 7.64 -9.88 4.00
CA ALA A 527 7.46 -11.31 4.17
C ALA A 527 7.20 -11.69 5.65
N ALA A 528 6.73 -12.91 5.90
CA ALA A 528 6.73 -13.55 7.22
C ALA A 528 6.86 -15.08 7.07
N MET A 529 6.98 -15.83 8.15
CA MET A 529 7.15 -17.29 8.10
C MET A 529 5.93 -17.94 7.45
N GLY A 530 6.15 -18.84 6.51
CA GLY A 530 5.09 -19.60 5.84
C GLY A 530 5.47 -21.06 5.60
N TYR A 531 6.32 -21.63 6.45
CA TYR A 531 6.84 -22.99 6.33
C TYR A 531 6.64 -23.76 7.64
N ARG A 532 6.02 -24.94 7.54
CA ARG A 532 5.71 -25.88 8.63
C ARG A 532 5.00 -25.24 9.82
N ILE A 533 4.05 -24.35 9.56
CA ILE A 533 3.20 -23.77 10.59
C ILE A 533 2.30 -24.87 11.16
N VAL A 534 2.25 -24.98 12.49
CA VAL A 534 1.30 -25.91 13.15
C VAL A 534 -0.11 -25.31 13.10
N THR A 535 -1.10 -26.17 12.89
CA THR A 535 -2.54 -25.85 12.99
C THR A 535 -3.30 -27.10 13.42
N VAL A 536 -4.54 -26.97 13.86
CA VAL A 536 -5.46 -28.08 14.12
C VAL A 536 -6.60 -28.00 13.10
N TRP A 537 -6.90 -29.13 12.46
CA TRP A 537 -8.08 -29.26 11.59
C TRP A 537 -8.72 -30.62 11.80
N ASN A 538 -10.03 -30.64 12.07
CA ASN A 538 -10.80 -31.84 12.38
C ASN A 538 -10.16 -32.66 13.54
N GLY A 539 -9.83 -31.96 14.62
CA GLY A 539 -9.25 -32.53 15.85
C GLY A 539 -7.84 -33.09 15.71
N ARG A 540 -7.14 -32.91 14.58
CA ARG A 540 -5.77 -33.40 14.36
C ARG A 540 -4.79 -32.26 14.19
N THR A 541 -3.62 -32.37 14.82
CA THR A 541 -2.50 -31.47 14.52
C THR A 541 -1.95 -31.71 13.12
N LYS A 542 -1.86 -30.63 12.35
CA LYS A 542 -1.37 -30.54 10.98
C LYS A 542 -0.14 -29.63 10.89
N LEU A 543 0.71 -29.90 9.90
CA LEU A 543 1.72 -28.97 9.40
C LEU A 543 1.29 -28.44 8.04
N VAL A 544 1.26 -27.11 7.91
CA VAL A 544 0.96 -26.41 6.65
C VAL A 544 2.13 -25.55 6.20
N ASP A 545 2.22 -25.34 4.90
CA ASP A 545 3.06 -24.33 4.27
C ASP A 545 2.13 -23.38 3.50
N GLY A 546 2.56 -22.15 3.22
CA GLY A 546 1.77 -21.20 2.43
C GLY A 546 1.97 -19.74 2.86
N THR A 547 1.77 -18.84 1.90
CA THR A 547 1.57 -17.40 2.16
C THR A 547 0.26 -17.12 2.89
N SER A 548 -0.70 -18.05 2.80
CA SER A 548 -1.85 -18.17 3.70
C SER A 548 -1.50 -18.15 5.19
N ALA A 549 -0.32 -18.62 5.59
CA ALA A 549 0.10 -18.51 6.99
C ALA A 549 0.88 -17.22 7.27
N SER A 550 1.65 -16.71 6.30
CA SER A 550 2.48 -15.51 6.50
C SER A 550 1.65 -14.23 6.59
N ALA A 551 0.54 -14.12 5.84
CA ALA A 551 -0.39 -13.00 5.91
C ALA A 551 -1.02 -12.80 7.31
N PRO A 552 -1.69 -13.80 7.93
CA PRO A 552 -2.24 -13.66 9.29
C PRO A 552 -1.15 -13.52 10.36
N ILE A 553 0.05 -14.07 10.17
CA ILE A 553 1.22 -13.79 11.05
C ILE A 553 1.56 -12.30 11.01
N PHE A 554 1.72 -11.73 9.82
CA PHE A 554 2.06 -10.32 9.66
C PHE A 554 0.93 -9.40 10.18
N ALA A 555 -0.33 -9.75 9.89
CA ALA A 555 -1.50 -9.04 10.40
C ALA A 555 -1.58 -9.07 11.94
N ALA A 556 -1.25 -10.18 12.59
CA ALA A 556 -1.17 -10.28 14.05
C ALA A 556 -0.09 -9.37 14.64
N VAL A 557 1.08 -9.27 13.99
CA VAL A 557 2.12 -8.31 14.38
C VAL A 557 1.60 -6.88 14.24
N VAL A 558 1.03 -6.50 13.09
CA VAL A 558 0.42 -5.18 12.84
C VAL A 558 -0.66 -4.85 13.87
N ALA A 559 -1.48 -5.82 14.28
CA ALA A 559 -2.49 -5.64 15.33
C ALA A 559 -1.85 -5.22 16.67
N LEU A 560 -0.74 -5.84 17.08
CA LEU A 560 -0.02 -5.48 18.30
C LEU A 560 0.72 -4.12 18.18
N LEU A 561 1.19 -3.75 16.98
CA LEU A 561 1.71 -2.41 16.70
C LEU A 561 0.60 -1.35 16.83
N ASN A 562 -0.59 -1.62 16.30
CA ASN A 562 -1.76 -0.75 16.43
C ASN A 562 -2.18 -0.60 17.89
N ASP A 563 -2.18 -1.68 18.68
CA ASP A 563 -2.43 -1.64 20.12
C ASP A 563 -1.43 -0.70 20.83
N ALA A 564 -0.12 -0.87 20.58
CA ALA A 564 0.94 -0.08 21.18
C ALA A 564 0.89 1.42 20.80
N ARG A 565 0.26 1.76 19.67
CA ARG A 565 0.00 3.14 19.24
C ARG A 565 -1.24 3.71 19.91
N LEU A 566 -2.35 2.96 19.89
CA LEU A 566 -3.61 3.35 20.52
C LEU A 566 -3.47 3.54 22.04
N ALA A 567 -2.67 2.71 22.71
CA ALA A 567 -2.31 2.86 24.12
C ALA A 567 -1.62 4.20 24.42
N ARG A 568 -0.86 4.73 23.45
CA ARG A 568 -0.18 6.04 23.52
C ARG A 568 -0.99 7.19 22.90
N GLY A 569 -2.27 6.98 22.63
CA GLY A 569 -3.16 7.99 22.01
C GLY A 569 -2.86 8.29 20.54
N LYS A 570 -2.02 7.49 19.88
CA LYS A 570 -1.67 7.63 18.46
C LYS A 570 -2.67 6.81 17.61
N PRO A 571 -3.01 7.26 16.37
CA PRO A 571 -3.87 6.50 15.47
C PRO A 571 -3.20 5.17 15.05
N PRO A 572 -3.97 4.18 14.53
CA PRO A 572 -3.40 2.95 13.96
C PRO A 572 -2.46 3.26 12.78
N LEU A 573 -1.85 2.24 12.18
CA LEU A 573 -0.91 2.39 11.06
C LEU A 573 -1.62 2.60 9.71
N GLY A 574 -2.87 2.16 9.55
CA GLY A 574 -3.65 2.35 8.33
C GLY A 574 -3.08 1.64 7.11
N PHE A 575 -3.21 2.23 5.93
CA PHE A 575 -2.59 1.68 4.72
C PHE A 575 -1.06 1.76 4.83
N LEU A 576 -0.41 0.59 4.92
CA LEU A 576 0.97 0.47 5.39
C LEU A 576 2.04 0.82 4.35
N ASN A 577 1.77 0.65 3.06
CA ASN A 577 2.85 0.60 2.06
C ASN A 577 3.71 1.88 2.02
N PRO A 578 3.17 3.12 2.04
CA PRO A 578 4.02 4.32 2.08
C PRO A 578 4.95 4.37 3.31
N TRP A 579 4.47 3.92 4.48
CA TRP A 579 5.32 3.75 5.67
C TRP A 579 6.39 2.67 5.45
N ILE A 580 6.01 1.46 5.02
CA ILE A 580 6.94 0.34 4.75
C ILE A 580 8.05 0.78 3.79
N TYR A 581 7.72 1.39 2.66
CA TYR A 581 8.73 1.81 1.67
C TYR A 581 9.59 3.00 2.13
N SER A 582 9.12 3.80 3.07
CA SER A 582 9.93 4.87 3.69
C SER A 582 10.98 4.33 4.68
N VAL A 583 10.64 3.33 5.50
CA VAL A 583 11.52 2.80 6.56
C VAL A 583 12.27 1.53 6.19
N GLY A 584 11.74 0.68 5.31
CA GLY A 584 12.28 -0.67 5.04
C GLY A 584 13.66 -0.70 4.41
N SER A 585 14.12 0.41 3.82
CA SER A 585 15.49 0.56 3.32
C SER A 585 16.48 1.19 4.31
N GLN A 586 16.02 1.56 5.50
CA GLN A 586 16.82 2.21 6.54
C GLN A 586 17.45 1.18 7.49
N GLU A 587 18.68 1.43 7.93
CA GLU A 587 19.31 0.59 8.95
C GLU A 587 18.50 0.64 10.25
N GLY A 588 18.09 -0.53 10.73
CA GLY A 588 17.22 -0.65 11.91
C GLY A 588 15.73 -0.42 11.64
N GLY A 589 15.30 -0.21 10.38
CA GLY A 589 13.92 0.12 9.98
C GLY A 589 12.82 -0.93 10.25
N GLY A 590 13.07 -1.92 11.12
CA GLY A 590 12.08 -2.91 11.58
C GLY A 590 11.95 -4.17 10.71
N PHE A 591 12.83 -4.37 9.72
CA PHE A 591 12.82 -5.53 8.83
C PHE A 591 14.18 -6.22 8.76
N MET A 592 14.16 -7.56 8.64
CA MET A 592 15.29 -8.41 8.28
C MET A 592 15.23 -8.68 6.78
N ASP A 593 16.17 -8.09 6.05
CA ASP A 593 16.41 -8.26 4.62
C ASP A 593 16.70 -9.75 4.30
N ILE A 594 15.93 -10.34 3.37
CA ILE A 594 16.03 -11.75 2.99
C ILE A 594 16.77 -11.83 1.66
N VAL A 595 18.09 -12.00 1.70
CA VAL A 595 18.94 -11.94 0.50
C VAL A 595 19.12 -13.28 -0.23
N ASN A 596 18.40 -14.33 0.18
CA ASN A 596 18.60 -15.71 -0.26
C ASN A 596 17.28 -16.37 -0.71
N GLY A 597 17.32 -17.06 -1.85
CA GLY A 597 16.17 -17.77 -2.44
C GLY A 597 15.60 -17.07 -3.67
N SER A 598 14.47 -17.57 -4.19
CA SER A 598 13.83 -17.07 -5.40
C SER A 598 12.40 -17.59 -5.57
N THR A 599 11.54 -16.83 -6.27
CA THR A 599 10.15 -17.21 -6.58
C THR A 599 10.04 -18.14 -7.80
N PHE A 600 10.83 -19.22 -7.82
CA PHE A 600 10.93 -20.12 -8.98
C PHE A 600 9.57 -20.71 -9.38
N GLY A 601 9.36 -20.83 -10.69
CA GLY A 601 8.04 -21.10 -11.28
C GLY A 601 8.06 -20.91 -12.80
N CYS A 602 6.97 -21.23 -13.50
CA CYS A 602 6.87 -21.11 -14.95
C CYS A 602 7.99 -21.78 -15.78
N ASN A 603 8.63 -22.84 -15.25
CA ASN A 603 9.87 -23.42 -15.77
C ASN A 603 10.99 -22.37 -15.92
N THR A 604 11.16 -21.52 -14.89
CA THR A 604 12.18 -20.48 -14.77
C THR A 604 12.66 -20.36 -13.33
N THR A 605 13.78 -19.65 -13.11
CA THR A 605 14.29 -19.28 -11.78
C THR A 605 13.41 -18.28 -11.02
N GLY A 606 12.42 -17.65 -11.66
CA GLY A 606 11.63 -16.59 -11.05
C GLY A 606 12.47 -15.37 -10.62
N PHE A 607 11.93 -14.60 -9.69
CA PHE A 607 12.61 -13.43 -9.15
C PHE A 607 13.54 -13.83 -8.00
N PRO A 608 14.86 -13.52 -8.07
CA PRO A 608 15.78 -13.76 -6.97
C PRO A 608 15.55 -12.79 -5.82
N ALA A 609 15.83 -13.25 -4.60
CA ALA A 609 15.97 -12.40 -3.44
C ALA A 609 17.32 -11.64 -3.49
N THR A 610 17.37 -10.38 -3.07
CA THR A 610 18.55 -9.51 -3.18
C THR A 610 18.52 -8.35 -2.18
N GLN A 611 19.69 -7.88 -1.73
CA GLN A 611 19.80 -6.80 -0.74
C GLN A 611 18.92 -5.55 -1.01
N GLY A 612 18.02 -5.28 -0.06
CA GLY A 612 17.01 -4.23 -0.11
C GLY A 612 15.63 -4.79 -0.44
N TRP A 613 14.79 -4.00 -1.13
CA TRP A 613 13.53 -4.51 -1.64
C TRP A 613 13.75 -5.41 -2.85
N ASP A 614 13.09 -6.57 -2.88
CA ASP A 614 13.02 -7.47 -4.03
C ASP A 614 11.61 -8.03 -4.29
N ALA A 615 11.40 -8.56 -5.51
CA ALA A 615 10.13 -9.17 -5.92
C ALA A 615 9.99 -10.65 -5.45
N ALA A 616 10.64 -11.04 -4.36
CA ALA A 616 10.58 -12.37 -3.76
C ALA A 616 10.23 -12.37 -2.27
N SER A 617 10.61 -11.32 -1.55
CA SER A 617 10.44 -11.16 -0.10
C SER A 617 10.05 -9.72 0.30
N GLY A 618 9.98 -8.79 -0.64
CA GLY A 618 9.72 -7.39 -0.34
C GLY A 618 10.92 -6.77 0.38
N PHE A 619 10.69 -6.04 1.48
CA PHE A 619 11.77 -5.67 2.42
C PHE A 619 12.15 -6.77 3.42
N GLY A 620 11.59 -7.97 3.27
CA GLY A 620 11.83 -9.10 4.15
C GLY A 620 10.91 -9.11 5.38
N ALA A 621 11.35 -9.79 6.44
CA ALA A 621 10.51 -10.16 7.58
C ALA A 621 10.53 -9.11 8.71
N PRO A 622 9.42 -8.82 9.41
CA PRO A 622 9.36 -7.79 10.46
C PRO A 622 10.18 -8.21 11.70
N PHE A 623 11.45 -7.84 11.77
CA PHE A 623 12.39 -8.31 12.79
C PHE A 623 12.88 -7.12 13.63
N TRP A 624 13.22 -7.37 14.89
CA TRP A 624 13.69 -6.36 15.87
C TRP A 624 12.70 -5.28 16.35
N LEU A 625 11.43 -5.26 15.95
CA LEU A 625 10.45 -4.21 16.30
C LEU A 625 10.27 -3.91 17.81
N TRP A 626 10.73 -4.81 18.68
CA TRP A 626 10.58 -4.74 20.14
C TRP A 626 11.92 -4.57 20.91
N SER A 627 13.01 -4.30 20.20
CA SER A 627 14.22 -3.71 20.81
C SER A 627 13.91 -2.31 21.36
N PRO A 628 14.56 -1.84 22.45
CA PRO A 628 14.42 -0.46 22.93
C PRO A 628 14.70 0.62 21.88
N ARG A 629 15.48 0.29 20.82
CA ARG A 629 15.69 1.19 19.67
C ARG A 629 14.51 1.19 18.68
N ALA A 630 13.76 0.10 18.56
CA ALA A 630 12.67 -0.04 17.61
C ALA A 630 11.30 0.35 18.20
N THR A 631 11.18 0.43 19.53
CA THR A 631 10.02 1.07 20.16
C THR A 631 9.80 2.50 19.66
N ALA A 632 10.90 3.20 19.30
CA ALA A 632 10.91 4.52 18.68
C ALA A 632 10.49 4.55 17.19
N LEU A 633 10.36 3.39 16.52
CA LEU A 633 9.91 3.27 15.13
C LEU A 633 8.42 2.88 15.03
N VAL A 634 7.92 2.13 16.01
CA VAL A 634 6.50 1.73 16.12
C VAL A 634 5.68 2.87 16.72
N ALA A 635 6.22 3.45 17.80
CA ALA A 635 5.84 4.75 18.30
C ALA A 635 7.00 5.71 18.02
N PRO A 636 7.08 6.30 16.82
CA PRO A 636 7.74 7.58 16.73
C PRO A 636 6.97 8.50 17.68
N GLU A 637 7.59 8.89 18.79
CA GLU A 637 7.63 10.32 19.09
C GLU A 637 7.95 10.99 17.77
N PRO A 638 7.00 11.75 17.20
CA PRO A 638 6.91 12.04 15.78
C PRO A 638 8.28 12.51 15.34
N LEU A 639 8.96 11.70 14.52
CA LEU A 639 10.41 11.66 14.38
C LEU A 639 10.93 13.11 14.41
N GLU A 640 11.45 13.59 15.56
CA GLU A 640 11.67 15.04 15.81
C GLU A 640 12.73 15.66 14.86
N PHE A 641 13.24 14.82 13.96
CA PHE A 641 14.33 15.00 13.04
C PHE A 641 13.91 14.87 11.57
N HIS A 642 12.63 15.10 11.27
CA HIS A 642 12.23 15.68 10.00
C HIS A 642 11.42 16.94 10.27
N ILE A 643 11.94 18.09 9.81
CA ILE A 643 11.12 19.30 9.72
C ILE A 643 9.91 18.94 8.87
N VAL A 644 8.71 19.17 9.41
CA VAL A 644 7.49 19.14 8.62
C VAL A 644 7.58 20.25 7.57
N ALA A 645 7.94 19.86 6.35
CA ALA A 645 8.30 20.75 5.25
C ALA A 645 7.48 20.38 3.99
N PRO A 646 6.75 21.32 3.36
CA PRO A 646 5.94 21.02 2.17
C PRO A 646 6.74 20.48 0.98
N ALA A 647 8.05 20.75 0.93
CA ALA A 647 8.95 20.33 -0.14
C ALA A 647 9.68 18.99 0.11
N ALA A 648 9.38 18.26 1.21
CA ALA A 648 10.11 17.04 1.57
C ALA A 648 10.06 15.94 0.49
N ASN A 649 8.95 15.85 -0.25
CA ASN A 649 8.71 14.83 -1.27
C ASN A 649 9.41 15.07 -2.63
N VAL A 650 10.07 16.22 -2.83
CA VAL A 650 10.76 16.56 -4.09
C VAL A 650 12.29 16.58 -3.99
N ILE A 651 12.87 16.16 -2.86
CA ILE A 651 14.33 16.22 -2.64
C ILE A 651 15.05 14.99 -3.22
N GLU A 652 15.98 15.26 -4.14
CA GLU A 652 16.95 14.30 -4.67
C GLU A 652 18.37 14.72 -4.30
N TRP A 653 19.15 13.82 -3.71
CA TRP A 653 20.55 14.04 -3.37
C TRP A 653 21.48 13.59 -4.50
N ARG A 654 22.53 14.37 -4.80
CA ARG A 654 23.52 14.08 -5.85
C ARG A 654 24.93 14.50 -5.40
N ASP A 655 25.89 13.60 -5.53
CA ASP A 655 27.29 13.87 -5.20
C ASP A 655 27.86 14.99 -6.09
N THR A 656 28.23 16.10 -5.47
CA THR A 656 28.78 17.28 -6.16
C THR A 656 30.09 17.68 -5.50
N LYS A 657 31.16 17.79 -6.29
CA LYS A 657 32.46 18.27 -5.80
C LYS A 657 32.48 19.80 -5.86
N PHE A 658 32.67 20.47 -4.74
CA PHE A 658 32.90 21.92 -4.71
C PHE A 658 34.25 22.28 -5.30
N THR A 659 34.30 23.36 -6.08
CA THR A 659 35.54 23.92 -6.61
C THR A 659 36.13 24.88 -5.59
N LEU A 660 37.33 24.56 -5.07
CA LEU A 660 38.03 25.32 -4.02
C LEU A 660 39.21 26.15 -4.56
N GLU A 661 39.22 26.44 -5.85
CA GLU A 661 40.33 27.16 -6.50
C GLU A 661 40.27 28.67 -6.23
N ASP A 662 41.44 29.32 -6.08
CA ASP A 662 41.57 30.77 -5.85
C ASP A 662 41.05 31.63 -7.02
N HIS A 663 40.79 31.01 -8.18
CA HIS A 663 40.28 31.64 -9.41
C HIS A 663 38.75 31.55 -9.57
N ILE A 664 37.98 31.38 -8.49
CA ILE A 664 36.50 31.23 -8.55
C ILE A 664 35.79 32.35 -9.33
N GLN A 665 36.37 33.56 -9.38
CA GLN A 665 35.85 34.71 -10.12
C GLN A 665 35.77 34.49 -11.63
N ASP A 666 36.56 33.57 -12.18
CA ASP A 666 36.57 33.20 -13.61
C ASP A 666 35.64 31.99 -13.92
N LEU A 667 35.07 31.37 -12.88
CA LEU A 667 34.32 30.09 -12.98
C LEU A 667 32.85 30.18 -12.53
N SER A 668 32.51 31.06 -11.57
CA SER A 668 31.13 31.19 -11.06
C SER A 668 30.43 32.42 -11.63
N ILE A 669 29.28 32.20 -12.30
CA ILE A 669 28.38 33.28 -12.76
C ILE A 669 27.73 34.08 -11.62
N TYR A 670 27.91 33.65 -10.37
CA TYR A 670 27.40 34.31 -9.16
C TYR A 670 28.48 35.15 -8.44
N SER A 671 29.69 35.20 -8.99
CA SER A 671 30.85 35.94 -8.47
C SER A 671 31.36 36.96 -9.47
N GLY A 672 32.10 37.99 -9.01
CA GLY A 672 32.85 38.89 -9.88
C GLY A 672 32.51 40.37 -9.70
N ALA A 673 32.78 41.18 -10.73
CA ALA A 673 32.43 42.59 -10.74
C ALA A 673 30.92 42.79 -11.04
N PRO A 674 30.26 43.83 -10.51
CA PRO A 674 28.87 44.13 -10.82
C PRO A 674 28.64 44.26 -12.34
N SER A 675 27.76 43.40 -12.87
CA SER A 675 27.39 43.36 -14.27
C SER A 675 25.90 43.02 -14.43
N PRO A 676 25.24 43.42 -15.53
CA PRO A 676 23.88 42.99 -15.83
C PRO A 676 23.71 41.47 -15.86
N GLU A 677 24.77 40.74 -16.20
CA GLU A 677 24.81 39.27 -16.25
C GLU A 677 24.76 38.68 -14.83
N LEU A 678 25.56 39.22 -13.91
CA LEU A 678 25.61 38.81 -12.50
C LEU A 678 24.30 39.16 -11.76
N ASP A 679 23.74 40.35 -12.02
CA ASP A 679 22.45 40.74 -11.46
C ASP A 679 21.29 39.86 -11.97
N ARG A 680 21.33 39.43 -13.25
CA ARG A 680 20.39 38.45 -13.80
C ARG A 680 20.55 37.06 -13.16
N ALA A 681 21.78 36.53 -13.07
CA ALA A 681 22.02 35.24 -12.42
C ALA A 681 21.47 35.22 -10.96
N TRP A 682 21.76 36.26 -10.19
CA TRP A 682 21.21 36.42 -8.83
C TRP A 682 19.73 36.79 -8.76
N HIS A 683 19.10 37.20 -9.86
CA HIS A 683 17.65 37.37 -9.96
C HIS A 683 16.99 36.02 -10.22
N ASP A 684 17.44 35.29 -11.24
CA ASP A 684 16.90 33.99 -11.67
C ASP A 684 16.97 32.96 -10.54
N LEU A 685 18.07 32.93 -9.78
CA LEU A 685 18.27 32.05 -8.61
C LEU A 685 17.25 32.30 -7.47
N LEU A 686 16.72 33.52 -7.34
CA LEU A 686 15.81 33.93 -6.25
C LEU A 686 14.38 34.20 -6.72
N ASN A 687 14.09 34.10 -8.02
CA ASN A 687 12.80 34.48 -8.60
C ASN A 687 11.65 33.64 -8.02
N SER A 688 11.89 32.34 -7.82
CA SER A 688 10.92 31.36 -7.30
C SER A 688 10.93 31.20 -5.77
N GLN A 689 11.51 32.15 -5.02
CA GLN A 689 11.65 32.02 -3.55
C GLN A 689 10.30 31.94 -2.81
N ASN A 690 9.25 32.55 -3.34
CA ASN A 690 7.92 32.62 -2.70
C ASN A 690 7.04 31.48 -3.19
N VAL A 691 6.55 30.66 -2.27
CA VAL A 691 5.72 29.48 -2.54
C VAL A 691 4.32 29.62 -1.92
N ARG A 692 3.35 28.95 -2.56
CA ARG A 692 2.01 28.74 -2.02
C ARG A 692 2.06 27.56 -1.05
N VAL A 693 1.38 27.70 0.10
CA VAL A 693 1.44 26.77 1.23
C VAL A 693 0.02 26.44 1.68
N GLU A 694 -0.29 25.15 1.80
CA GLU A 694 -1.64 24.67 2.12
C GLU A 694 -2.15 25.20 3.47
N ALA A 695 -3.45 25.50 3.54
CA ALA A 695 -4.11 25.98 4.75
C ALA A 695 -3.86 25.12 6.00
N GLU A 696 -3.81 23.79 5.83
CA GLU A 696 -3.64 22.83 6.92
C GLU A 696 -2.23 22.89 7.52
N TYR A 697 -1.20 23.33 6.78
CA TYR A 697 0.14 23.58 7.30
C TYR A 697 0.14 24.74 8.32
N PHE A 698 -0.53 25.84 7.98
CA PHE A 698 -0.65 27.00 8.87
C PHE A 698 -1.47 26.64 10.12
N LYS A 699 -2.55 25.88 9.96
CA LYS A 699 -3.36 25.34 11.06
C LYS A 699 -2.57 24.38 11.97
N HIS A 700 -1.71 23.52 11.42
CA HIS A 700 -0.82 22.65 12.21
C HIS A 700 0.11 23.46 13.12
N HIS A 701 0.60 24.61 12.65
CA HIS A 701 1.49 25.51 13.40
C HIS A 701 0.77 26.61 14.19
N GLY A 702 -0.57 26.63 14.22
CA GLY A 702 -1.37 27.66 14.90
C GLY A 702 -1.22 29.08 14.32
N ARG A 703 -0.96 29.18 13.00
CA ARG A 703 -0.63 30.44 12.29
C ARG A 703 -1.78 30.98 11.43
N GLU A 704 -2.94 30.32 11.37
CA GLU A 704 -4.02 30.65 10.44
C GLU A 704 -4.60 32.07 10.60
N LYS A 705 -4.54 32.64 11.81
CA LYS A 705 -5.04 34.01 12.08
C LYS A 705 -4.05 35.13 11.76
N ILE A 706 -2.78 34.80 11.56
CA ILE A 706 -1.68 35.78 11.39
C ILE A 706 -0.97 35.67 10.03
N GLY A 707 -1.16 34.56 9.33
CA GLY A 707 -0.52 34.29 8.03
C GLY A 707 -1.00 35.20 6.90
N VAL A 708 -0.13 35.40 5.91
CA VAL A 708 -0.48 36.08 4.65
C VAL A 708 -1.19 35.08 3.73
N ALA A 709 -2.50 35.24 3.56
CA ALA A 709 -3.31 34.42 2.66
C ALA A 709 -3.08 34.76 1.17
N VAL A 710 -3.22 33.77 0.30
CA VAL A 710 -3.25 33.90 -1.16
C VAL A 710 -4.63 34.41 -1.59
N PRO A 711 -4.73 35.53 -2.33
CA PRO A 711 -6.02 36.07 -2.77
C PRO A 711 -6.85 35.04 -3.56
N GLY A 712 -8.10 34.85 -3.16
CA GLY A 712 -9.02 33.89 -3.80
C GLY A 712 -8.76 32.41 -3.44
N SER A 713 -7.98 32.12 -2.40
CA SER A 713 -7.66 30.77 -1.94
C SER A 713 -7.77 30.64 -0.42
N SER A 714 -7.83 29.40 0.08
CA SER A 714 -7.63 29.04 1.49
C SER A 714 -6.16 29.07 1.93
N ASP A 715 -5.24 29.10 0.97
CA ASP A 715 -3.82 28.86 1.18
C ASP A 715 -3.05 30.14 1.52
N TYR A 716 -1.80 29.98 1.92
CA TYR A 716 -0.94 31.04 2.44
C TYR A 716 0.36 31.19 1.63
N ILE A 717 1.12 32.25 1.89
CA ILE A 717 2.41 32.54 1.26
C ILE A 717 3.55 32.27 2.26
N GLY A 718 4.59 31.57 1.80
CA GLY A 718 5.83 31.36 2.53
C GLY A 718 7.06 31.33 1.61
N THR A 719 8.23 31.06 2.18
CA THR A 719 9.50 30.86 1.46
C THR A 719 10.31 29.77 2.15
N LEU A 720 11.13 29.00 1.41
CA LEU A 720 12.01 27.99 2.02
C LEU A 720 13.28 28.64 2.58
N ASN A 721 13.80 28.10 3.68
CA ASN A 721 15.01 28.57 4.38
C ASN A 721 16.20 28.75 3.43
N VAL A 722 16.44 27.80 2.51
CA VAL A 722 17.51 27.90 1.49
C VAL A 722 17.43 29.18 0.66
N PHE A 723 16.24 29.67 0.29
CA PHE A 723 16.10 30.93 -0.44
C PHE A 723 16.39 32.15 0.45
N HIS A 724 16.13 32.06 1.75
CA HIS A 724 16.50 33.09 2.71
C HIS A 724 18.02 33.13 2.97
N GLU A 725 18.69 31.99 3.04
CA GLU A 725 20.15 31.88 3.07
C GLU A 725 20.77 32.53 1.82
N LEU A 726 20.30 32.16 0.63
CA LEU A 726 20.74 32.73 -0.64
C LEU A 726 20.45 34.24 -0.75
N HIS A 727 19.31 34.71 -0.21
CA HIS A 727 19.02 36.13 -0.08
C HIS A 727 20.06 36.85 0.79
N CYS A 728 20.39 36.30 1.96
CA CYS A 728 21.37 36.85 2.87
C CYS A 728 22.78 36.87 2.26
N ILE A 729 23.20 35.81 1.55
CA ILE A 729 24.48 35.77 0.83
C ILE A 729 24.53 36.85 -0.27
N LYS A 730 23.45 37.04 -1.03
CA LYS A 730 23.33 38.14 -2.00
C LYS A 730 23.48 39.52 -1.35
N ARG A 731 22.92 39.72 -0.15
CA ARG A 731 23.08 40.98 0.62
C ARG A 731 24.51 41.19 1.11
N LEU A 732 25.20 40.13 1.55
CA LEU A 732 26.61 40.21 1.94
C LEU A 732 27.50 40.58 0.75
N HIS A 733 27.29 39.94 -0.41
CA HIS A 733 27.97 40.30 -1.66
C HIS A 733 27.78 41.79 -2.01
N GLN A 734 26.54 42.31 -1.95
CA GLN A 734 26.24 43.72 -2.17
C GLN A 734 26.94 44.65 -1.14
N PHE A 735 26.92 44.29 0.16
CA PHE A 735 27.48 45.11 1.23
C PHE A 735 29.01 45.20 1.20
N ILE A 736 29.69 44.07 0.97
CA ILE A 736 31.15 44.00 0.86
C ILE A 736 31.65 44.88 -0.29
N ARG A 737 30.92 44.93 -1.41
CA ARG A 737 31.26 45.79 -2.55
C ARG A 737 30.88 47.26 -2.33
N PHE A 738 29.81 47.57 -1.61
CA PHE A 738 29.41 48.96 -1.31
C PHE A 738 30.41 49.69 -0.40
N THR A 739 31.01 48.98 0.56
CA THR A 739 31.97 49.54 1.53
C THR A 739 33.38 49.76 0.97
N HIS A 740 33.74 49.11 -0.15
CA HIS A 740 35.11 49.08 -0.67
C HIS A 740 35.35 50.06 -1.84
N ARG A 741 35.05 51.35 -1.65
CA ARG A 741 35.69 52.45 -2.42
C ARG A 741 37.11 52.74 -1.89
N VAL A 742 37.91 51.69 -1.71
CA VAL A 742 39.24 51.72 -1.06
C VAL A 742 40.27 51.10 -2.01
N PRO A 743 41.53 51.60 -2.10
CA PRO A 743 42.44 51.24 -3.19
C PRO A 743 42.75 49.74 -3.34
N THR A 744 42.94 49.32 -4.60
CA THR A 744 43.02 47.94 -5.10
C THR A 744 44.23 47.10 -4.66
N ASN A 745 45.03 47.53 -3.68
CA ASN A 745 46.34 46.94 -3.37
C ASN A 745 46.36 46.06 -2.10
N LEU A 746 45.22 45.50 -1.68
CA LEU A 746 45.13 44.48 -0.64
C LEU A 746 44.85 43.10 -1.26
N PRO A 747 45.66 42.04 -1.01
CA PRO A 747 45.48 40.68 -1.56
C PRO A 747 44.25 39.90 -1.05
N LEU A 748 43.22 40.60 -0.57
CA LEU A 748 42.02 40.07 0.07
C LEU A 748 40.79 40.08 -0.85
N THR A 749 40.88 40.65 -2.05
CA THR A 749 39.76 40.71 -3.02
C THR A 749 39.42 39.36 -3.63
N GLY A 750 40.41 38.49 -3.90
CA GLY A 750 40.18 37.12 -4.38
C GLY A 750 39.44 36.25 -3.35
N ARG A 751 40.01 36.17 -2.14
CA ARG A 751 39.51 35.33 -1.04
C ARG A 751 38.06 35.63 -0.62
N LYS A 752 37.60 36.89 -0.70
CA LYS A 752 36.23 37.27 -0.32
C LYS A 752 35.16 36.63 -1.22
N GLU A 753 35.37 36.64 -2.53
CA GLU A 753 34.40 36.06 -3.49
C GLU A 753 34.39 34.54 -3.41
N HIS A 754 35.55 33.91 -3.22
CA HIS A 754 35.66 32.48 -2.91
C HIS A 754 34.79 32.09 -1.70
N CYS A 755 34.89 32.83 -0.58
CA CYS A 755 34.06 32.55 0.60
C CYS A 755 32.55 32.70 0.33
N LEU A 756 32.13 33.73 -0.42
CA LEU A 756 30.71 33.96 -0.73
C LEU A 756 30.13 32.88 -1.66
N ASP A 757 30.87 32.47 -2.69
CA ASP A 757 30.41 31.40 -3.58
C ASP A 757 30.45 30.03 -2.89
N PHE A 758 31.43 29.78 -2.01
CA PHE A 758 31.43 28.58 -1.16
C PHE A 758 30.20 28.52 -0.25
N LEU A 759 29.81 29.65 0.39
CA LEU A 759 28.58 29.72 1.18
C LEU A 759 27.33 29.50 0.31
N ARG A 760 27.29 30.02 -0.92
CA ARG A 760 26.20 29.77 -1.88
C ARG A 760 26.12 28.29 -2.28
N GLN A 761 27.25 27.67 -2.61
CA GLN A 761 27.34 26.24 -2.92
C GLN A 761 26.89 25.40 -1.72
N SER A 762 27.33 25.75 -0.51
CA SER A 762 26.95 25.08 0.74
C SER A 762 25.45 25.18 1.01
N ALA A 763 24.85 26.39 0.92
CA ALA A 763 23.40 26.59 1.09
C ALA A 763 22.59 25.75 0.10
N MET A 764 22.97 25.75 -1.18
CA MET A 764 22.30 24.93 -2.20
C MET A 764 22.52 23.42 -2.03
N CYS A 765 23.65 23.01 -1.45
CA CYS A 765 23.97 21.60 -1.20
C CYS A 765 23.27 21.03 0.03
N HIS A 766 23.06 21.83 1.08
CA HIS A 766 22.29 21.42 2.26
C HIS A 766 20.78 21.56 2.01
N GLY A 767 20.37 22.60 1.29
CA GLY A 767 19.00 22.77 0.78
C GLY A 767 17.95 22.79 1.88
N ASP A 768 18.09 23.65 2.91
CA ASP A 768 17.13 23.72 4.02
C ASP A 768 15.70 24.00 3.51
N ILE A 769 14.86 22.96 3.63
CA ILE A 769 13.44 22.93 3.22
C ILE A 769 12.48 23.41 4.30
N GLY A 770 12.95 23.83 5.47
CA GLY A 770 12.09 24.50 6.46
C GLY A 770 11.46 25.75 5.87
N LEU A 771 10.23 26.06 6.28
CA LEU A 771 9.37 27.03 5.59
C LEU A 771 9.12 28.29 6.42
N ILE A 772 9.84 29.37 6.12
CA ILE A 772 9.56 30.71 6.67
C ILE A 772 8.18 31.17 6.22
N THR A 773 7.30 31.45 7.17
CA THR A 773 5.94 31.96 6.90
C THR A 773 5.92 33.48 6.98
N TYR A 774 5.21 34.14 6.08
CA TYR A 774 4.91 35.57 6.20
C TYR A 774 3.73 35.81 7.15
N ILE A 775 3.87 36.80 8.03
CA ILE A 775 2.80 37.22 8.95
C ILE A 775 2.50 38.71 8.83
N TRP A 776 1.24 39.07 9.06
CA TRP A 776 0.83 40.47 9.18
C TRP A 776 1.18 41.03 10.57
N ARG A 777 1.55 42.30 10.62
CA ARG A 777 1.63 43.09 11.86
C ARG A 777 0.80 44.36 11.73
N GLN A 778 0.32 44.88 12.86
CA GLN A 778 -0.51 46.09 12.91
C GLN A 778 0.29 47.38 12.64
N ASP A 779 1.61 47.36 12.80
CA ASP A 779 2.53 48.49 12.66
C ASP A 779 3.16 48.62 11.26
N SER A 780 2.92 47.67 10.35
CA SER A 780 3.60 47.59 9.04
C SER A 780 2.65 47.29 7.88
N ARG A 781 2.84 48.00 6.75
CA ARG A 781 2.19 47.69 5.47
C ARG A 781 2.86 46.52 4.72
N LEU A 782 4.07 46.13 5.12
CA LEU A 782 4.77 44.97 4.60
C LEU A 782 4.67 43.82 5.61
N PRO A 783 4.38 42.58 5.19
CA PRO A 783 4.43 41.45 6.10
C PRO A 783 5.87 41.22 6.58
N VAL A 784 6.01 40.70 7.79
CA VAL A 784 7.31 40.30 8.34
C VAL A 784 7.47 38.78 8.22
N VAL A 785 8.71 38.33 8.12
CA VAL A 785 9.05 36.91 8.25
C VAL A 785 8.88 36.47 9.70
N ASN A 786 8.30 35.28 9.90
CA ASN A 786 8.30 34.60 11.19
C ASN A 786 9.07 33.29 11.07
N SER A 787 10.05 33.10 11.97
CA SER A 787 10.98 31.97 11.90
C SER A 787 10.28 30.62 12.06
N THR A 788 10.96 29.57 11.63
CA THR A 788 10.50 28.18 11.63
C THR A 788 11.60 27.23 12.07
N SER A 789 11.22 25.98 12.29
CA SER A 789 12.15 24.92 12.69
C SER A 789 13.20 24.69 11.61
N HIS A 790 14.46 24.60 12.03
CA HIS A 790 15.61 24.20 11.21
C HIS A 790 16.13 22.83 11.69
N GLN A 791 16.74 22.07 10.79
CA GLN A 791 17.39 20.79 11.12
C GLN A 791 18.89 20.99 11.15
N CYS A 792 19.39 21.45 12.30
CA CYS A 792 20.82 21.67 12.50
C CYS A 792 21.54 20.36 12.83
N VAL A 793 22.81 20.26 12.42
CA VAL A 793 23.72 19.24 12.94
C VAL A 793 23.86 19.41 14.47
N ASN A 794 24.02 18.31 15.21
CA ASN A 794 24.34 18.40 16.63
C ASN A 794 25.76 18.97 16.78
N TRP A 795 25.84 20.28 17.01
CA TRP A 795 27.10 21.02 17.04
C TRP A 795 28.05 20.47 18.09
N GLU A 796 27.58 20.20 19.31
CA GLU A 796 28.42 19.65 20.39
C GLU A 796 29.11 18.33 20.01
N LYS A 797 28.42 17.43 19.31
CA LYS A 797 29.02 16.17 18.85
C LYS A 797 30.02 16.38 17.71
N LEU A 798 29.70 17.25 16.74
CA LEU A 798 30.59 17.54 15.61
C LEU A 798 31.84 18.32 16.05
N TYR A 799 31.64 19.32 16.90
CA TYR A 799 32.69 20.12 17.52
C TYR A 799 33.53 19.27 18.46
N GLY A 800 32.92 18.42 19.30
CA GLY A 800 33.64 17.46 20.14
C GLY A 800 34.52 16.52 19.31
N TRP A 801 33.98 15.90 18.24
CA TRP A 801 34.77 15.08 17.32
C TRP A 801 35.96 15.84 16.71
N SER A 802 35.75 17.12 16.36
CA SER A 802 36.76 17.98 15.75
C SER A 802 37.83 18.40 16.75
N ARG A 803 37.43 18.84 17.96
CA ARG A 803 38.29 19.23 19.07
C ARG A 803 39.19 18.08 19.50
N ASP A 804 38.63 16.88 19.67
CA ASP A 804 39.36 15.68 20.07
C ASP A 804 40.40 15.22 19.02
N ARG A 805 40.34 15.80 17.80
CA ARG A 805 41.25 15.56 16.66
C ARG A 805 41.97 16.83 16.20
N ALA A 806 41.81 17.94 16.92
CA ALA A 806 42.32 19.22 16.49
C ALA A 806 43.85 19.21 16.58
N VAL A 807 44.49 19.71 15.52
CA VAL A 807 45.95 19.78 15.41
C VAL A 807 46.38 21.25 15.44
N ASP A 808 47.32 21.57 16.32
CA ASP A 808 47.92 22.89 16.34
C ASP A 808 48.89 23.00 15.15
N MET A 809 48.42 23.67 14.08
CA MET A 809 49.21 23.88 12.86
C MET A 809 50.37 24.85 13.05
N LEU A 810 50.35 25.68 14.09
CA LEU A 810 51.44 26.61 14.40
C LEU A 810 52.59 25.90 15.12
N LYS A 811 52.35 24.73 15.74
CA LYS A 811 53.35 23.96 16.45
C LYS A 811 54.60 23.70 15.57
N PRO A 812 55.80 24.14 15.99
CA PRO A 812 57.00 23.99 15.17
C PRO A 812 57.24 22.56 14.68
N GLY A 813 57.51 22.45 13.38
CA GLY A 813 57.74 21.19 12.68
C GLY A 813 56.49 20.42 12.22
N TRP A 814 55.26 20.89 12.51
CA TRP A 814 54.03 20.23 12.04
C TRP A 814 53.72 20.53 10.57
N LEU A 815 54.00 21.75 10.13
CA LEU A 815 53.97 22.14 8.72
C LEU A 815 55.40 22.33 8.22
N VAL A 816 55.84 21.44 7.34
CA VAL A 816 57.15 21.49 6.67
C VAL A 816 56.92 21.49 5.17
N HIS A 817 57.23 22.61 4.52
CA HIS A 817 57.14 22.71 3.07
C HIS A 817 58.31 21.94 2.43
N PRO A 818 58.07 21.00 1.49
CA PRO A 818 59.09 20.06 0.99
C PRO A 818 60.39 20.69 0.47
N THR A 819 60.32 21.95 0.01
CA THR A 819 61.48 22.70 -0.53
C THR A 819 61.79 24.00 0.20
N LYS A 820 61.03 24.36 1.25
CA LYS A 820 61.19 25.64 1.98
C LYS A 820 61.40 25.48 3.49
N GLY A 821 61.32 24.27 4.04
CA GLY A 821 61.54 24.01 5.46
C GLY A 821 60.29 24.21 6.32
N VAL A 822 60.49 24.35 7.63
CA VAL A 822 59.40 24.54 8.60
C VAL A 822 58.68 25.86 8.35
N VAL A 823 57.35 25.82 8.26
CA VAL A 823 56.51 26.98 7.94
C VAL A 823 56.40 27.95 9.12
N TYR A 824 56.22 27.41 10.32
CA TYR A 824 56.15 28.17 11.57
C TYR A 824 57.26 27.72 12.52
N PRO A 825 58.51 28.20 12.34
CA PRO A 825 59.65 27.79 13.17
C PRO A 825 59.49 28.23 14.64
N ASP A 826 58.91 29.41 14.87
CA ASP A 826 58.78 30.04 16.19
C ASP A 826 57.36 29.96 16.77
N GLY A 827 56.42 29.32 16.05
CA GLY A 827 55.02 29.20 16.48
C GLY A 827 54.13 30.43 16.27
N GLU A 828 54.63 31.48 15.63
CA GLU A 828 53.85 32.69 15.34
C GLU A 828 53.15 32.62 13.97
N GLY A 829 51.86 32.97 13.94
CA GLY A 829 51.02 32.98 12.74
C GLY A 829 49.63 33.57 12.99
N ASP A 830 48.76 33.53 11.98
CA ASP A 830 47.35 33.92 12.12
C ASP A 830 46.64 32.95 13.08
N ARG A 831 46.02 33.48 14.13
CA ARG A 831 45.43 32.68 15.23
C ARG A 831 44.06 32.08 14.89
N ILE A 832 43.51 32.34 13.71
CA ILE A 832 42.27 31.71 13.25
C ILE A 832 42.52 30.19 13.08
N GLY A 833 42.09 29.41 14.09
CA GLY A 833 42.28 27.95 14.15
C GLY A 833 43.43 27.47 15.05
N ALA A 834 44.09 28.35 15.80
CA ALA A 834 45.03 27.96 16.85
C ALA A 834 44.30 27.37 18.08
N ILE A 835 44.92 26.40 18.76
CA ILE A 835 44.34 25.72 19.92
C ILE A 835 44.91 26.32 21.21
N ASP A 836 44.25 27.36 21.74
CA ASP A 836 44.59 27.92 23.06
C ASP A 836 44.17 26.93 24.17
N LYS A 837 45.15 26.22 24.74
CA LYS A 837 44.93 25.22 25.80
C LYS A 837 44.62 25.79 27.20
N GLU A 838 44.58 27.11 27.35
CA GLU A 838 44.37 27.78 28.65
C GLU A 838 42.90 28.14 28.92
N LEU A 839 41.96 27.76 28.04
CA LEU A 839 40.52 28.10 28.15
C LEU A 839 39.62 27.00 28.75
N ASP A 840 40.17 25.84 29.15
CA ASP A 840 39.41 24.73 29.76
C ASP A 840 39.34 24.82 31.31
N HIS A 841 38.83 25.94 31.84
CA HIS A 841 38.50 26.14 33.27
C HIS A 841 37.13 26.79 33.48
#